data_AF-A0A8C7XH05-F1
#
_entry.id   AF-A0A8C7XH05-F1
#
_cell.length_a   1.000
_cell.length_b   1.000
_cell.length_c   1.000
_cell.angle_alpha   90.00
_cell.angle_beta   90.00
_cell.angle_gamma   90.00
#
_symmetry.space_group_name_H-M   'P 1'
#
loop_
_entity.id
_entity.type
_entity.pdbx_description
1 polymer ?
#
loop_
_entity_poly.entity_id
_entity_poly.type
_entity_poly.pdbx_seq_one_letter_code
_entity_poly.pdbx_strand_id
1 'polypeptide(L)'
;QENTDVHGSVLSILLCMKHVTSKCKYLCRFAPFFLCPLFDESCKDRELNAVDSEYRKNLMNDDRRLFQLEKATCDPNHPFRKFRTGNKLTLETRPCEEGIDVRQELLKFHSTYYSANLMGLCVLGRESVDELTSMVVKLFGDVENKNVPVPEFPEHPFQEEHLRRIYKVVPVKDIRRLYVTFPIPDLHKYYKSKPGQYLGHLIGHEGPGSLFAELKAKGWVDGLLAGQKEDVRGFMFFKVRMDLTEEGLLHVDDIVLHLFQYIHKLHTEGPQEWIFEEYKDLKEVAFRFSDKERPRDYAYRVAGSLHYYPIEEVLSGKFTMDQFRPDLIQTVLRKLTPDNVRVTVVSKSFEGQTDRTEEWYGTQYKEEAIPEEVIQKWSNPGLNPNFSLPTKNDFIPSNFETFPLEEDAPAVPTLIKNTDLSRLWFKQDDTFRLPKLCQYFAFFSRHLYTDPLHWNLTDMFIRLLKDDLNEYTYAAELAGLKYDISPQRNHHTVYLSVRGYSDKQHILLQKIIEKMVSFQINQTRFDIIKEEYSRHLSNFRAERPITHAAFNVRLLMTELAWTKEELIEALDDVSLPRLQAFRAQLLSRLHIEALIHGNITKESALSMVQMVEDTLTEHAHTKPLPPNQLVFFREVQMPDGESRTDPHTHTHTHTH
;
A
#
# COMPACT_ATOMS: atom_id res chain seq x y z
N GLN A 1 2.59 21.50 -0.92
CA GLN A 1 3.04 20.34 -1.69
C GLN A 1 2.23 20.33 -2.98
N GLU A 2 2.90 20.40 -4.12
CA GLU A 2 2.29 20.17 -5.43
C GLU A 2 2.51 18.72 -5.79
N ASN A 3 1.49 18.06 -6.32
CA ASN A 3 1.63 16.75 -6.92
C ASN A 3 0.95 16.80 -8.28
N THR A 4 1.71 16.56 -9.34
CA THR A 4 1.21 16.57 -10.71
C THR A 4 0.98 15.14 -11.16
N ASP A 5 -0.26 14.83 -11.47
CA ASP A 5 -0.64 13.61 -12.17
C ASP A 5 -1.05 13.94 -13.61
N VAL A 6 -1.79 13.03 -14.24
CA VAL A 6 -2.19 13.14 -15.66
C VAL A 6 -3.45 13.94 -15.86
N HIS A 7 -4.27 14.03 -14.82
CA HIS A 7 -5.53 14.75 -14.81
C HIS A 7 -5.33 16.21 -14.41
N GLY A 8 -4.24 16.52 -13.70
CA GLY A 8 -3.82 17.89 -13.41
C GLY A 8 -2.77 17.99 -12.31
N SER A 9 -2.48 19.21 -11.89
CA SER A 9 -1.71 19.50 -10.68
C SER A 9 -2.66 19.69 -9.50
N VAL A 10 -2.52 18.88 -8.46
CA VAL A 10 -3.21 19.13 -7.19
C VAL A 10 -2.24 19.75 -6.20
N LEU A 11 -2.51 21.00 -5.82
CA LEU A 11 -1.72 21.76 -4.87
C LEU A 11 -2.42 21.75 -3.51
N SER A 12 -1.73 21.26 -2.46
CA SER A 12 -2.24 21.32 -1.09
C SER A 12 -1.27 21.99 -0.12
N ILE A 13 -1.83 22.70 0.86
CA ILE A 13 -1.09 23.32 1.96
C ILE A 13 -1.80 22.98 3.28
N LEU A 14 -1.07 22.46 4.25
CA LEU A 14 -1.50 22.33 5.65
C LEU A 14 -0.77 23.34 6.50
N LEU A 15 -1.49 24.04 7.36
CA LEU A 15 -0.87 24.95 8.32
C LEU A 15 -1.45 24.71 9.72
N CYS A 16 -0.55 24.59 10.69
CA CYS A 16 -0.89 24.54 12.11
C CYS A 16 -1.22 25.96 12.58
N MET A 17 -2.49 26.26 12.81
CA MET A 17 -2.96 27.61 13.15
C MET A 17 -2.96 27.81 14.68
N LYS A 18 -1.92 28.45 15.23
CA LYS A 18 -1.91 28.91 16.64
C LYS A 18 -2.40 30.35 16.83
N HIS A 19 -2.46 31.20 15.78
CA HIS A 19 -2.84 32.62 15.93
C HIS A 19 -3.87 33.12 14.89
N VAL A 20 -4.95 33.69 15.42
CA VAL A 20 -6.15 34.19 14.71
C VAL A 20 -5.86 35.38 13.79
N THR A 21 -4.80 36.15 14.02
CA THR A 21 -4.43 37.32 13.20
C THR A 21 -3.68 36.99 11.91
N SER A 22 -3.39 35.72 11.63
CA SER A 22 -2.60 35.27 10.47
C SER A 22 -3.43 34.65 9.32
N LYS A 23 -4.74 34.52 9.51
CA LYS A 23 -5.65 33.68 8.70
C LYS A 23 -5.82 34.13 7.24
N CYS A 24 -6.04 35.42 6.98
CA CYS A 24 -6.06 35.96 5.61
C CYS A 24 -4.69 35.89 4.93
N LYS A 25 -3.58 36.05 5.66
CA LYS A 25 -2.25 36.28 5.06
C LYS A 25 -1.73 35.11 4.21
N TYR A 26 -2.14 33.86 4.49
CA TYR A 26 -1.63 32.70 3.77
C TYR A 26 -2.49 32.33 2.57
N LEU A 27 -3.81 32.42 2.69
CA LEU A 27 -4.68 32.27 1.53
C LEU A 27 -4.42 33.41 0.52
N CYS A 28 -4.13 34.62 1.00
CA CYS A 28 -3.63 35.74 0.19
C CYS A 28 -2.27 35.48 -0.48
N ARG A 29 -1.43 34.56 0.04
CA ARG A 29 -0.14 34.17 -0.59
C ARG A 29 -0.30 32.99 -1.52
N PHE A 30 -1.32 32.16 -1.30
CA PHE A 30 -1.63 31.00 -2.10
C PHE A 30 -2.36 31.38 -3.39
N ALA A 31 -3.37 32.25 -3.31
CA ALA A 31 -4.14 32.68 -4.47
C ALA A 31 -3.28 33.25 -5.64
N PRO A 32 -2.23 34.07 -5.38
CA PRO A 32 -1.34 34.55 -6.44
C PRO A 32 -0.66 33.48 -7.30
N PHE A 33 -0.54 32.23 -6.83
CA PHE A 33 0.02 31.14 -7.63
C PHE A 33 -0.84 30.87 -8.89
N PHE A 34 -2.14 31.11 -8.77
CA PHE A 34 -3.11 30.92 -9.85
C PHE A 34 -3.41 32.21 -10.63
N LEU A 35 -2.93 33.37 -10.13
CA LEU A 35 -3.17 34.67 -10.74
C LEU A 35 -1.94 35.17 -11.52
N CYS A 36 -0.80 35.32 -10.84
CA CYS A 36 0.37 36.00 -11.37
C CYS A 36 1.70 35.41 -10.85
N PRO A 37 2.00 34.13 -11.13
CA PRO A 37 3.30 33.57 -10.79
C PRO A 37 4.42 34.32 -11.53
N LEU A 38 5.49 34.65 -10.81
CA LEU A 38 6.62 35.41 -11.38
C LEU A 38 7.47 34.57 -12.36
N PHE A 39 7.57 33.26 -12.10
CA PHE A 39 8.50 32.33 -12.74
C PHE A 39 9.89 32.96 -12.91
N ASP A 40 10.47 33.43 -11.80
CA ASP A 40 11.73 34.17 -11.81
C ASP A 40 12.89 33.31 -12.34
N GLU A 41 13.69 33.88 -13.25
CA GLU A 41 14.84 33.23 -13.86
C GLU A 41 15.85 32.76 -12.81
N SER A 42 16.05 33.55 -11.74
CA SER A 42 16.99 33.21 -10.67
C SER A 42 16.59 31.97 -9.86
N CYS A 43 15.29 31.62 -9.88
CA CYS A 43 14.75 30.47 -9.19
C CYS A 43 14.66 29.23 -10.08
N LYS A 44 14.64 29.41 -11.41
CA LYS A 44 14.56 28.34 -12.40
C LYS A 44 15.64 27.29 -12.17
N ASP A 45 16.91 27.71 -12.09
CA ASP A 45 18.03 26.77 -11.99
C ASP A 45 17.99 25.96 -10.67
N ARG A 46 17.54 26.57 -9.58
CA ARG A 46 17.39 25.87 -8.28
C ARG A 46 16.28 24.83 -8.33
N GLU A 47 15.11 25.19 -8.86
CA GLU A 47 13.97 24.28 -8.97
C GLU A 47 14.23 23.15 -9.99
N LEU A 48 14.91 23.45 -11.11
CA LEU A 48 15.31 22.44 -12.09
C LEU A 48 16.25 21.38 -11.48
N ASN A 49 17.21 21.80 -10.65
CA ASN A 49 18.08 20.86 -9.95
C ASN A 49 17.28 19.99 -8.94
N ALA A 50 16.20 20.51 -8.36
CA ALA A 50 15.32 19.74 -7.49
C ALA A 50 14.52 18.69 -8.28
N VAL A 51 13.96 19.06 -9.44
CA VAL A 51 13.29 18.13 -10.36
C VAL A 51 14.24 17.04 -10.85
N ASP A 52 15.46 17.41 -11.25
CA ASP A 52 16.49 16.45 -11.67
C ASP A 52 16.90 15.51 -10.53
N SER A 53 16.99 16.02 -9.30
CA SER A 53 17.24 15.20 -8.10
C SER A 53 16.09 14.22 -7.82
N GLU A 54 14.84 14.64 -8.04
CA GLU A 54 13.68 13.75 -7.96
C GLU A 54 13.72 12.65 -9.02
N TYR A 55 14.06 13.00 -10.25
CA TYR A 55 14.25 12.03 -11.33
C TYR A 55 15.36 11.03 -11.00
N ARG A 56 16.55 11.50 -10.60
CA ARG A 56 17.70 10.65 -10.22
C ARG A 56 17.36 9.71 -9.09
N LYS A 57 16.61 10.18 -8.09
CA LYS A 57 16.09 9.36 -6.98
C LYS A 57 15.23 8.20 -7.48
N ASN A 58 14.52 8.38 -8.59
CA ASN A 58 13.60 7.40 -9.15
C ASN A 58 14.26 6.44 -10.16
N LEU A 59 15.48 6.69 -10.63
CA LEU A 59 16.17 5.86 -11.63
C LEU A 59 16.29 4.39 -11.22
N MET A 60 16.58 4.17 -9.94
CA MET A 60 16.76 2.83 -9.35
C MET A 60 15.46 2.26 -8.76
N ASN A 61 14.32 2.94 -8.91
CA ASN A 61 13.05 2.48 -8.37
C ASN A 61 12.31 1.61 -9.41
N ASP A 62 12.20 0.31 -9.15
CA ASP A 62 11.56 -0.65 -10.05
C ASP A 62 10.12 -0.29 -10.44
N ASP A 63 9.30 0.23 -9.52
CA ASP A 63 7.91 0.60 -9.86
C ASP A 63 7.85 1.79 -10.82
N ARG A 64 8.77 2.76 -10.71
CA ARG A 64 8.89 3.88 -11.67
C ARG A 64 9.41 3.43 -13.03
N ARG A 65 10.40 2.54 -13.04
CA ARG A 65 10.94 1.90 -14.26
C ARG A 65 9.85 1.16 -15.02
N LEU A 66 9.09 0.30 -14.34
CA LEU A 66 7.98 -0.45 -14.93
C LEU A 66 6.86 0.46 -15.40
N PHE A 67 6.56 1.53 -14.67
CA PHE A 67 5.55 2.51 -15.07
C PHE A 67 5.94 3.24 -16.35
N GLN A 68 7.19 3.69 -16.48
CA GLN A 68 7.65 4.34 -17.71
C GLN A 68 7.80 3.35 -18.87
N LEU A 69 8.19 2.10 -18.60
CA LEU A 69 8.23 1.04 -19.62
C LEU A 69 6.84 0.73 -20.19
N GLU A 70 5.81 0.67 -19.35
CA GLU A 70 4.42 0.51 -19.81
C GLU A 70 3.99 1.63 -20.78
N LYS A 71 4.43 2.86 -20.51
CA LYS A 71 4.21 4.03 -21.39
C LYS A 71 5.02 3.96 -22.67
N ALA A 72 6.27 3.48 -22.59
CA ALA A 72 7.16 3.39 -23.75
C ALA A 72 6.72 2.32 -24.76
N THR A 73 5.97 1.31 -24.29
CA THR A 73 5.45 0.18 -25.10
C THR A 73 4.00 0.36 -25.56
N CYS A 74 3.48 1.59 -25.47
CA CYS A 74 2.20 1.98 -26.05
C CYS A 74 2.38 2.69 -27.41
N ASP A 75 1.28 3.05 -28.05
CA ASP A 75 1.29 3.81 -29.30
C ASP A 75 2.23 5.02 -29.20
N PRO A 76 3.26 5.12 -30.08
CA PRO A 76 4.20 6.23 -30.12
C PRO A 76 3.58 7.62 -30.19
N ASN A 77 2.40 7.75 -30.81
CA ASN A 77 1.70 9.02 -31.01
C ASN A 77 0.79 9.37 -29.84
N HIS A 78 0.47 8.41 -28.97
CA HIS A 78 -0.49 8.63 -27.89
C HIS A 78 0.17 9.42 -26.73
N PRO A 79 -0.49 10.47 -26.18
CA PRO A 79 0.06 11.30 -25.09
C PRO A 79 0.46 10.54 -23.82
N PHE A 80 -0.12 9.35 -23.60
CA PHE A 80 0.27 8.44 -22.53
C PHE A 80 1.75 8.07 -22.54
N ARG A 81 2.43 8.06 -23.70
CA ARG A 81 3.86 7.76 -23.81
C ARG A 81 4.77 8.78 -23.10
N LYS A 82 4.31 10.02 -22.95
CA LYS A 82 5.13 11.14 -22.46
C LYS A 82 5.81 10.83 -21.12
N PHE A 83 7.08 11.20 -21.02
CA PHE A 83 7.84 11.21 -19.77
C PHE A 83 7.38 12.37 -18.91
N ARG A 84 6.77 12.05 -17.75
CA ARG A 84 6.03 13.02 -16.93
C ARG A 84 6.90 13.81 -15.96
N THR A 85 7.96 13.21 -15.43
CA THR A 85 8.76 13.84 -14.37
C THR A 85 9.57 15.02 -14.91
N GLY A 86 10.08 14.90 -16.14
CA GLY A 86 11.09 15.81 -16.64
C GLY A 86 12.43 15.61 -15.93
N ASN A 87 13.48 16.17 -16.51
CA ASN A 87 14.83 16.21 -15.95
C ASN A 87 15.60 17.38 -16.55
N LYS A 88 16.88 17.52 -16.21
CA LYS A 88 17.72 18.60 -16.75
C LYS A 88 17.82 18.56 -18.28
N LEU A 89 17.83 17.38 -18.89
CA LEU A 89 17.86 17.22 -20.34
C LEU A 89 16.60 17.80 -21.00
N THR A 90 15.41 17.48 -20.49
CA THR A 90 14.13 17.91 -21.10
C THR A 90 13.71 19.33 -20.76
N LEU A 91 14.18 19.88 -19.63
CA LEU A 91 13.73 21.18 -19.11
C LEU A 91 14.81 22.27 -19.19
N GLU A 92 16.04 21.95 -19.58
CA GLU A 92 17.11 22.93 -19.77
C GLU A 92 17.92 22.64 -21.03
N THR A 93 18.59 21.48 -21.11
CA THR A 93 19.58 21.22 -22.17
C THR A 93 18.95 21.21 -23.57
N ARG A 94 17.93 20.38 -23.83
CA ARG A 94 17.24 20.34 -25.14
C ARG A 94 16.54 21.66 -25.46
N PRO A 95 15.76 22.29 -24.54
CA PRO A 95 15.19 23.62 -24.80
C PRO A 95 16.23 24.68 -25.17
N CYS A 96 17.38 24.72 -24.49
CA CYS A 96 18.47 25.66 -24.81
C CYS A 96 19.07 25.40 -26.20
N GLU A 97 19.27 24.12 -26.58
CA GLU A 97 19.75 23.73 -27.91
C GLU A 97 18.76 24.10 -29.02
N GLU A 98 17.46 24.00 -28.74
CA GLU A 98 16.37 24.34 -29.66
C GLU A 98 15.99 25.84 -29.65
N GLY A 99 16.66 26.65 -28.81
CA GLY A 99 16.36 28.09 -28.68
C GLY A 99 15.02 28.40 -28.01
N ILE A 100 14.48 27.47 -27.23
CA ILE A 100 13.22 27.60 -26.50
C ILE A 100 13.45 28.27 -25.15
N ASP A 101 12.76 29.39 -24.91
CA ASP A 101 12.70 30.02 -23.59
C ASP A 101 11.69 29.30 -22.69
N VAL A 102 12.22 28.46 -21.78
CA VAL A 102 11.44 27.68 -20.81
C VAL A 102 10.56 28.57 -19.93
N ARG A 103 11.00 29.79 -19.58
CA ARG A 103 10.18 30.69 -18.77
C ARG A 103 8.95 31.16 -19.54
N GLN A 104 9.10 31.48 -20.82
CA GLN A 104 7.97 31.84 -21.67
C GLN A 104 7.02 30.66 -21.86
N GLU A 105 7.53 29.43 -22.01
CA GLU A 105 6.68 28.25 -22.09
C GLU A 105 5.94 27.96 -20.77
N LEU A 106 6.54 28.22 -19.59
CA LEU A 106 5.85 28.15 -18.29
C LEU A 106 4.73 29.19 -18.20
N LEU A 107 4.99 30.45 -18.58
CA LEU A 107 3.98 31.51 -18.62
C LEU A 107 2.85 31.19 -19.59
N LYS A 108 3.19 30.66 -20.77
CA LYS A 108 2.23 30.23 -21.78
C LYS A 108 1.40 29.05 -21.30
N PHE A 109 2.01 28.06 -20.63
CA PHE A 109 1.29 26.92 -20.07
C PHE A 109 0.33 27.37 -18.95
N HIS A 110 0.78 28.23 -18.04
CA HIS A 110 -0.06 28.82 -16.99
C HIS A 110 -1.20 29.64 -17.59
N SER A 111 -0.88 30.53 -18.53
CA SER A 111 -1.88 31.31 -19.24
C SER A 111 -2.87 30.42 -19.99
N THR A 112 -2.43 29.33 -20.61
CA THR A 112 -3.33 28.45 -21.38
C THR A 112 -4.20 27.57 -20.50
N TYR A 113 -3.65 26.91 -19.48
CA TYR A 113 -4.32 25.81 -18.76
C TYR A 113 -4.76 26.16 -17.33
N TYR A 114 -4.16 27.14 -16.66
CA TYR A 114 -4.60 27.57 -15.32
C TYR A 114 -5.83 28.48 -15.48
N SER A 115 -6.96 27.87 -15.81
CA SER A 115 -8.26 28.50 -16.03
C SER A 115 -9.23 28.13 -14.91
N ALA A 116 -10.03 29.09 -14.43
CA ALA A 116 -10.95 28.88 -13.32
C ALA A 116 -11.92 27.69 -13.53
N ASN A 117 -12.36 27.42 -14.77
CA ASN A 117 -13.28 26.32 -15.06
C ASN A 117 -12.67 24.91 -14.87
N LEU A 118 -11.35 24.80 -14.77
CA LEU A 118 -10.63 23.54 -14.53
C LEU A 118 -10.17 23.39 -13.08
N MET A 119 -10.53 24.31 -12.17
CA MET A 119 -10.05 24.31 -10.79
C MET A 119 -11.08 23.80 -9.79
N GLY A 120 -10.64 22.97 -8.85
CA GLY A 120 -11.39 22.55 -7.67
C GLY A 120 -10.70 23.09 -6.42
N LEU A 121 -11.43 23.82 -5.57
CA LEU A 121 -10.90 24.43 -4.35
C LEU A 121 -11.65 23.91 -3.11
N CYS A 122 -10.90 23.47 -2.11
CA CYS A 122 -11.42 23.16 -0.78
C CYS A 122 -10.71 24.03 0.27
N VAL A 123 -11.47 24.81 1.05
CA VAL A 123 -10.96 25.58 2.17
C VAL A 123 -11.57 25.05 3.46
N LEU A 124 -10.73 24.71 4.43
CA LEU A 124 -11.15 24.23 5.75
C LEU A 124 -10.65 25.21 6.81
N GLY A 125 -11.59 25.78 7.57
CA GLY A 125 -11.32 26.76 8.61
C GLY A 125 -12.19 26.56 9.84
N ARG A 126 -11.99 27.40 10.86
CA ARG A 126 -12.86 27.47 12.05
C ARG A 126 -13.97 28.51 11.89
N GLU A 127 -13.83 29.37 10.89
CA GLU A 127 -14.74 30.43 10.53
C GLU A 127 -16.08 29.87 10.07
N SER A 128 -17.12 30.72 10.11
CA SER A 128 -18.43 30.38 9.55
C SER A 128 -18.34 30.19 8.04
N VAL A 129 -19.32 29.47 7.48
CA VAL A 129 -19.41 29.26 6.02
C VAL A 129 -19.49 30.58 5.27
N ASP A 130 -20.18 31.59 5.81
CA ASP A 130 -20.31 32.92 5.19
C ASP A 130 -18.97 33.68 5.16
N GLU A 131 -18.20 33.60 6.24
CA GLU A 131 -16.85 34.18 6.31
C GLU A 131 -15.89 33.47 5.34
N LEU A 132 -15.91 32.14 5.29
CA LEU A 132 -15.12 31.33 4.35
C LEU A 132 -15.49 31.66 2.90
N THR A 133 -16.78 31.79 2.60
CA THR A 133 -17.29 32.17 1.28
C THR A 133 -16.77 33.55 0.90
N SER A 134 -16.90 34.53 1.79
CA SER A 134 -16.42 35.91 1.56
C SER A 134 -14.92 35.95 1.31
N MET A 135 -14.13 35.16 2.04
CA MET A 135 -12.68 35.04 1.83
C MET A 135 -12.33 34.40 0.49
N VAL A 136 -13.03 33.32 0.12
CA VAL A 136 -12.78 32.63 -1.16
C VAL A 136 -13.13 33.53 -2.35
N VAL A 137 -14.31 34.17 -2.33
CA VAL A 137 -14.74 35.10 -3.39
C VAL A 137 -13.74 36.23 -3.55
N LYS A 138 -13.29 36.83 -2.44
CA LYS A 138 -12.33 37.93 -2.46
C LYS A 138 -10.96 37.54 -3.05
N LEU A 139 -10.51 36.31 -2.84
CA LEU A 139 -9.12 35.92 -3.17
C LEU A 139 -9.00 35.15 -4.48
N PHE A 140 -10.02 34.36 -4.84
CA PHE A 140 -10.00 33.51 -6.03
C PHE A 140 -11.01 33.96 -7.09
N GLY A 141 -11.89 34.94 -6.79
CA GLY A 141 -12.86 35.46 -7.75
C GLY A 141 -12.21 36.13 -8.97
N ASP A 142 -10.97 36.59 -8.83
CA ASP A 142 -10.20 37.22 -9.91
C ASP A 142 -9.46 36.21 -10.80
N VAL A 143 -9.55 34.89 -10.52
CA VAL A 143 -8.94 33.88 -11.39
C VAL A 143 -9.71 33.86 -12.71
N GLU A 144 -8.99 34.11 -13.80
CA GLU A 144 -9.58 34.20 -15.13
C GLU A 144 -10.18 32.86 -15.57
N ASN A 145 -11.44 32.89 -16.03
CA ASN A 145 -12.04 31.77 -16.72
C ASN A 145 -11.80 31.88 -18.23
N LYS A 146 -10.91 31.04 -18.73
CA LYS A 146 -10.50 30.96 -20.13
C LYS A 146 -11.31 29.92 -20.92
N ASN A 147 -12.29 29.27 -20.28
CA ASN A 147 -13.17 28.25 -20.85
C ASN A 147 -12.40 27.13 -21.57
N VAL A 148 -11.33 26.66 -20.93
CA VAL A 148 -10.46 25.62 -21.49
C VAL A 148 -11.24 24.30 -21.50
N PRO A 149 -11.34 23.59 -22.63
CA PRO A 149 -11.98 22.27 -22.66
C PRO A 149 -11.19 21.29 -21.80
N VAL A 150 -11.89 20.43 -21.07
CA VAL A 150 -11.25 19.36 -20.28
C VAL A 150 -10.56 18.39 -21.27
N PRO A 151 -9.26 18.10 -21.11
CA PRO A 151 -8.59 17.13 -21.97
C PRO A 151 -9.19 15.72 -21.80
N GLU A 152 -9.55 15.10 -22.92
CA GLU A 152 -10.06 13.72 -22.97
C GLU A 152 -9.23 12.89 -23.96
N PHE A 153 -9.00 11.62 -23.64
CA PHE A 153 -8.23 10.68 -24.44
C PHE A 153 -9.09 9.45 -24.75
N PRO A 154 -10.05 9.56 -25.71
CA PRO A 154 -11.00 8.49 -25.98
C PRO A 154 -10.36 7.25 -26.59
N GLU A 155 -9.23 7.43 -27.28
CA GLU A 155 -8.47 6.32 -27.85
C GLU A 155 -7.59 5.67 -26.78
N HIS A 156 -7.62 4.35 -26.73
CA HIS A 156 -6.82 3.60 -25.78
C HIS A 156 -5.34 3.58 -26.23
N PRO A 157 -4.34 3.76 -25.35
CA PRO A 157 -2.92 3.77 -25.74
C PRO A 157 -2.40 2.41 -26.25
N PHE A 158 -3.11 1.33 -25.90
CA PHE A 158 -2.88 -0.01 -26.44
C PHE A 158 -3.92 -0.31 -27.52
N GLN A 159 -3.46 -0.24 -28.77
CA GLN A 159 -4.16 -0.72 -29.97
C GLN A 159 -3.82 -2.20 -30.24
N GLU A 160 -4.42 -2.80 -31.27
CA GLU A 160 -4.34 -4.25 -31.56
C GLU A 160 -2.89 -4.77 -31.67
N GLU A 161 -1.98 -4.01 -32.27
CA GLU A 161 -0.56 -4.34 -32.42
C GLU A 161 0.22 -4.41 -31.10
N HIS A 162 -0.33 -3.79 -30.06
CA HIS A 162 0.22 -3.75 -28.70
C HIS A 162 -0.35 -4.86 -27.80
N LEU A 163 -1.33 -5.64 -28.29
CA LEU A 163 -1.94 -6.77 -27.57
C LEU A 163 -1.23 -8.08 -27.94
N ARG A 164 -1.47 -9.13 -27.15
CA ARG A 164 -0.80 -10.44 -27.29
C ARG A 164 0.74 -10.30 -27.28
N ARG A 165 1.22 -9.42 -26.41
CA ARG A 165 2.65 -9.14 -26.18
C ARG A 165 3.08 -9.61 -24.80
N ILE A 166 4.27 -10.21 -24.75
CA ILE A 166 4.97 -10.52 -23.51
C ILE A 166 6.25 -9.68 -23.40
N TYR A 167 6.44 -9.07 -22.24
CA TYR A 167 7.58 -8.23 -21.90
C TYR A 167 8.41 -8.90 -20.81
N LYS A 168 9.65 -9.24 -21.11
CA LYS A 168 10.62 -9.79 -20.14
C LYS A 168 11.52 -8.67 -19.66
N VAL A 169 11.50 -8.35 -18.37
CA VAL A 169 12.11 -7.12 -17.82
C VAL A 169 13.12 -7.46 -16.73
N VAL A 170 14.29 -6.82 -16.78
CA VAL A 170 15.32 -6.95 -15.75
C VAL A 170 15.11 -5.88 -14.67
N PRO A 171 14.79 -6.26 -13.42
CA PRO A 171 14.64 -5.33 -12.31
C PRO A 171 16.01 -4.88 -11.77
N VAL A 172 16.02 -3.82 -10.96
CA VAL A 172 17.16 -3.41 -10.15
C VAL A 172 17.29 -4.31 -8.92
N LYS A 173 16.20 -4.45 -8.15
CA LYS A 173 16.10 -5.39 -7.04
C LYS A 173 15.95 -6.82 -7.53
N ASP A 174 16.31 -7.79 -6.69
CA ASP A 174 15.99 -9.19 -6.92
C ASP A 174 14.52 -9.46 -6.55
N ILE A 175 13.65 -9.21 -7.53
CA ILE A 175 12.20 -9.38 -7.45
C ILE A 175 11.71 -10.22 -8.63
N ARG A 176 10.66 -11.01 -8.38
CA ARG A 176 9.98 -11.82 -9.38
C ARG A 176 8.51 -11.42 -9.40
N ARG A 177 8.03 -10.85 -10.50
CA ARG A 177 6.65 -10.37 -10.61
C ARG A 177 6.06 -10.66 -11.98
N LEU A 178 4.78 -10.98 -12.01
CA LEU A 178 3.96 -11.13 -13.20
C LEU A 178 2.88 -10.04 -13.20
N TYR A 179 2.79 -9.27 -14.28
CA TYR A 179 1.71 -8.33 -14.52
C TYR A 179 0.90 -8.77 -15.73
N VAL A 180 -0.39 -9.02 -15.54
CA VAL A 180 -1.34 -9.26 -16.62
C VAL A 180 -2.23 -8.03 -16.73
N THR A 181 -2.18 -7.35 -17.87
CA THR A 181 -2.86 -6.07 -18.10
C THR A 181 -3.85 -6.19 -19.25
N PHE A 182 -5.07 -5.69 -19.04
CA PHE A 182 -6.12 -5.61 -20.05
C PHE A 182 -6.52 -4.14 -20.25
N PRO A 183 -6.61 -3.66 -21.50
CA PRO A 183 -7.18 -2.36 -21.80
C PRO A 183 -8.71 -2.40 -21.61
N ILE A 184 -9.26 -1.45 -20.85
CA ILE A 184 -10.70 -1.32 -20.59
C ILE A 184 -11.16 0.12 -20.84
N PRO A 185 -12.44 0.34 -21.18
CA PRO A 185 -12.96 1.70 -21.33
C PRO A 185 -12.96 2.44 -19.98
N ASP A 186 -13.04 3.77 -20.03
CA ASP A 186 -13.23 4.59 -18.84
C ASP A 186 -14.52 4.23 -18.10
N LEU A 187 -14.37 3.81 -16.83
CA LEU A 187 -15.45 3.40 -15.94
C LEU A 187 -15.87 4.51 -14.97
N HIS A 188 -15.26 5.70 -15.02
CA HIS A 188 -15.48 6.78 -14.07
C HIS A 188 -16.96 7.20 -13.99
N LYS A 189 -17.63 7.32 -15.14
CA LYS A 189 -19.07 7.63 -15.22
C LYS A 189 -19.97 6.60 -14.52
N TYR A 190 -19.46 5.40 -14.25
CA TYR A 190 -20.17 4.32 -13.60
C TYR A 190 -19.84 4.18 -12.11
N TYR A 191 -19.32 5.23 -11.46
CA TYR A 191 -18.95 5.22 -10.03
C TYR A 191 -20.07 4.79 -9.08
N LYS A 192 -21.34 4.88 -9.48
CA LYS A 192 -22.50 4.39 -8.71
C LYS A 192 -22.70 2.87 -8.73
N SER A 193 -22.09 2.19 -9.70
CA SER A 193 -22.17 0.73 -9.86
C SER A 193 -20.82 0.00 -9.73
N LYS A 194 -19.70 0.72 -9.93
CA LYS A 194 -18.32 0.27 -9.72
C LYS A 194 -17.98 -1.12 -10.30
N PRO A 195 -18.29 -1.40 -11.58
CA PRO A 195 -18.13 -2.72 -12.17
C PRO A 195 -16.67 -3.24 -12.12
N GLY A 196 -15.68 -2.35 -12.29
CA GLY A 196 -14.26 -2.74 -12.20
C GLY A 196 -13.80 -3.05 -10.77
N GLN A 197 -14.37 -2.40 -9.75
CA GLN A 197 -14.09 -2.75 -8.35
C GLN A 197 -14.75 -4.08 -7.96
N TYR A 198 -15.96 -4.35 -8.44
CA TYR A 198 -16.63 -5.65 -8.25
C TYR A 198 -15.77 -6.80 -8.79
N LEU A 199 -15.25 -6.68 -10.02
CA LEU A 199 -14.36 -7.68 -10.61
C LEU A 199 -12.99 -7.75 -9.91
N GLY A 200 -12.44 -6.60 -9.51
CA GLY A 200 -11.21 -6.55 -8.72
C GLY A 200 -11.33 -7.29 -7.39
N HIS A 201 -12.47 -7.13 -6.70
CA HIS A 201 -12.75 -7.85 -5.45
C HIS A 201 -12.79 -9.37 -5.65
N LEU A 202 -13.40 -9.86 -6.74
CA LEU A 202 -13.48 -11.30 -7.00
C LEU A 202 -12.18 -11.91 -7.49
N ILE A 203 -11.49 -11.28 -8.44
CA ILE A 203 -10.23 -11.78 -9.01
C ILE A 203 -9.09 -11.63 -8.01
N GLY A 204 -9.14 -10.57 -7.19
CA GLY A 204 -8.18 -10.26 -6.13
C GLY A 204 -8.54 -10.82 -4.76
N HIS A 205 -9.53 -11.72 -4.68
CA HIS A 205 -9.94 -12.33 -3.42
C HIS A 205 -8.83 -13.25 -2.89
N GLU A 206 -8.58 -13.24 -1.58
CA GLU A 206 -7.51 -14.06 -0.97
C GLU A 206 -8.03 -15.14 -0.01
N GLY A 207 -9.36 -15.25 0.14
CA GLY A 207 -10.01 -16.31 0.92
C GLY A 207 -10.13 -17.67 0.18
N PRO A 208 -10.80 -18.65 0.78
CA PRO A 208 -10.92 -20.01 0.25
C PRO A 208 -11.53 -20.07 -1.15
N GLY A 209 -10.99 -20.97 -1.99
CA GLY A 209 -11.45 -21.20 -3.37
C GLY A 209 -11.14 -20.07 -4.36
N SER A 210 -10.37 -19.06 -3.95
CA SER A 210 -9.92 -17.97 -4.81
C SER A 210 -8.81 -18.38 -5.77
N LEU A 211 -8.57 -17.54 -6.79
CA LEU A 211 -7.40 -17.65 -7.66
C LEU A 211 -6.09 -17.64 -6.87
N PHE A 212 -5.99 -16.75 -5.87
CA PHE A 212 -4.79 -16.66 -5.03
C PHE A 212 -4.56 -17.94 -4.22
N ALA A 213 -5.61 -18.50 -3.60
CA ALA A 213 -5.51 -19.70 -2.78
C ALA A 213 -4.96 -20.91 -3.57
N GLU A 214 -5.45 -21.14 -4.79
CA GLU A 214 -4.95 -22.25 -5.64
C GLU A 214 -3.49 -22.03 -6.07
N LEU A 215 -3.15 -20.82 -6.52
CA LEU A 215 -1.79 -20.51 -6.96
C LEU A 215 -0.78 -20.57 -5.80
N LYS A 216 -1.22 -20.16 -4.60
CA LYS A 216 -0.44 -20.26 -3.35
C LYS A 216 -0.27 -21.72 -2.93
N ALA A 217 -1.31 -22.54 -3.02
CA ALA A 217 -1.25 -23.97 -2.69
C ALA A 217 -0.28 -24.74 -3.60
N LYS A 218 -0.14 -24.32 -4.86
CA LYS A 218 0.89 -24.84 -5.79
C LYS A 218 2.30 -24.30 -5.52
N GLY A 219 2.45 -23.34 -4.62
CA GLY A 219 3.73 -22.69 -4.33
C GLY A 219 4.24 -21.81 -5.46
N TRP A 220 3.35 -21.28 -6.31
CA TRP A 220 3.74 -20.47 -7.48
C TRP A 220 3.74 -18.96 -7.19
N VAL A 221 2.87 -18.49 -6.29
CA VAL A 221 2.75 -17.05 -5.96
C VAL A 221 2.68 -16.84 -4.45
N ASP A 222 3.14 -15.68 -4.01
CA ASP A 222 3.09 -15.24 -2.60
C ASP A 222 2.24 -13.99 -2.38
N GLY A 223 1.83 -13.30 -3.45
CA GLY A 223 0.92 -12.18 -3.37
C GLY A 223 0.16 -11.98 -4.68
N LEU A 224 -1.08 -11.50 -4.59
CA LEU A 224 -1.91 -11.19 -5.75
C LEU A 224 -2.69 -9.89 -5.51
N LEU A 225 -2.66 -9.00 -6.49
CA LEU A 225 -3.44 -7.77 -6.49
C LEU A 225 -4.17 -7.63 -7.82
N ALA A 226 -5.49 -7.47 -7.78
CA ALA A 226 -6.30 -7.31 -8.98
C ALA A 226 -7.25 -6.10 -8.87
N GLY A 227 -7.47 -5.42 -9.99
CA GLY A 227 -8.49 -4.39 -10.08
C GLY A 227 -8.30 -3.40 -11.22
N GLN A 228 -9.22 -2.44 -11.27
CA GLN A 228 -9.10 -1.30 -12.17
C GLN A 228 -7.96 -0.38 -11.73
N LYS A 229 -7.17 0.09 -12.69
CA LYS A 229 -6.16 1.13 -12.52
C LYS A 229 -6.54 2.33 -13.38
N GLU A 230 -6.62 3.47 -12.72
CA GLU A 230 -6.98 4.76 -13.32
C GLU A 230 -5.69 5.47 -13.76
N ASP A 231 -5.73 6.15 -14.92
CA ASP A 231 -4.61 6.98 -15.38
C ASP A 231 -5.11 8.31 -15.98
N VAL A 232 -6.08 8.28 -16.92
CA VAL A 232 -6.65 9.48 -17.56
C VAL A 232 -8.14 9.32 -17.88
N ARG A 233 -8.82 10.45 -18.17
CA ARG A 233 -10.17 10.41 -18.75
C ARG A 233 -10.13 9.83 -20.16
N GLY A 234 -11.00 8.87 -20.42
CA GLY A 234 -11.18 8.23 -21.73
C GLY A 234 -10.74 6.76 -21.79
N PHE A 235 -9.77 6.34 -20.97
CA PHE A 235 -9.40 4.92 -20.86
C PHE A 235 -8.95 4.50 -19.47
N MET A 236 -8.98 3.19 -19.19
CA MET A 236 -8.50 2.58 -17.96
C MET A 236 -7.82 1.23 -18.24
N PHE A 237 -7.18 0.67 -17.23
CA PHE A 237 -6.62 -0.69 -17.30
C PHE A 237 -7.26 -1.58 -16.24
N PHE A 238 -7.46 -2.85 -16.54
CA PHE A 238 -7.64 -3.88 -15.52
C PHE A 238 -6.32 -4.62 -15.37
N LYS A 239 -5.79 -4.70 -14.15
CA LYS A 239 -4.49 -5.32 -13.89
C LYS A 239 -4.58 -6.40 -12.85
N VAL A 240 -3.83 -7.48 -13.09
CA VAL A 240 -3.57 -8.54 -12.11
C VAL A 240 -2.06 -8.63 -11.94
N ARG A 241 -1.57 -8.20 -10.78
CA ARG A 241 -0.17 -8.36 -10.36
C ARG A 241 -0.06 -9.59 -9.48
N MET A 242 0.92 -10.44 -9.75
CA MET A 242 1.28 -11.58 -8.92
C MET A 242 2.77 -11.54 -8.59
N ASP A 243 3.12 -11.74 -7.32
CA ASP A 243 4.51 -11.88 -6.89
C ASP A 243 4.88 -13.39 -6.95
N LEU A 244 5.94 -13.73 -7.69
CA LEU A 244 6.26 -15.11 -8.07
C LEU A 244 7.32 -15.74 -7.16
N THR A 245 7.20 -17.04 -6.92
CA THR A 245 8.27 -17.88 -6.38
C THR A 245 9.29 -18.26 -7.47
N GLU A 246 10.34 -19.00 -7.10
CA GLU A 246 11.26 -19.61 -8.08
C GLU A 246 10.51 -20.56 -9.03
N GLU A 247 9.70 -21.46 -8.47
CA GLU A 247 8.85 -22.36 -9.25
C GLU A 247 7.81 -21.60 -10.07
N GLY A 248 7.19 -20.56 -9.51
CA GLY A 248 6.20 -19.74 -10.21
C GLY A 248 6.77 -19.05 -11.46
N LEU A 249 8.05 -18.69 -11.45
CA LEU A 249 8.73 -18.13 -12.62
C LEU A 249 8.85 -19.13 -13.78
N LEU A 250 8.93 -20.43 -13.48
CA LEU A 250 8.96 -21.50 -14.49
C LEU A 250 7.56 -21.83 -15.03
N HIS A 251 6.51 -21.49 -14.28
CA HIS A 251 5.12 -21.80 -14.57
C HIS A 251 4.27 -20.58 -14.98
N VAL A 252 4.86 -19.53 -15.54
CA VAL A 252 4.15 -18.30 -15.94
C VAL A 252 2.94 -18.59 -16.84
N ASP A 253 3.09 -19.44 -17.85
CA ASP A 253 1.99 -19.77 -18.78
C ASP A 253 0.84 -20.51 -18.08
N ASP A 254 1.15 -21.35 -17.10
CA ASP A 254 0.16 -22.07 -16.30
C ASP A 254 -0.53 -21.14 -15.30
N ILE A 255 0.19 -20.20 -14.70
CA ILE A 255 -0.40 -19.17 -13.82
C ILE A 255 -1.41 -18.31 -14.61
N VAL A 256 -1.03 -17.86 -15.81
CA VAL A 256 -1.93 -17.09 -16.69
C VAL A 256 -3.13 -17.93 -17.13
N LEU A 257 -2.95 -19.23 -17.40
CA LEU A 257 -4.05 -20.15 -17.66
C LEU A 257 -5.04 -20.21 -16.47
N HIS A 258 -4.54 -20.33 -15.23
CA HIS A 258 -5.40 -20.37 -14.03
C HIS A 258 -6.18 -19.06 -13.84
N LEU A 259 -5.57 -17.91 -14.16
CA LEU A 259 -6.27 -16.63 -14.21
C LEU A 259 -7.45 -16.68 -15.21
N PHE A 260 -7.23 -17.21 -16.42
CA PHE A 260 -8.30 -17.34 -17.41
C PHE A 260 -9.35 -18.39 -17.04
N GLN A 261 -8.98 -19.48 -16.34
CA GLN A 261 -9.94 -20.42 -15.76
C GLN A 261 -10.85 -19.75 -14.73
N TYR A 262 -10.29 -18.90 -13.86
CA TYR A 262 -11.07 -18.15 -12.88
C TYR A 262 -11.98 -17.11 -13.56
N ILE A 263 -11.47 -16.38 -14.56
CA ILE A 263 -12.29 -15.46 -15.37
C ILE A 263 -13.42 -16.22 -16.10
N HIS A 264 -13.14 -17.41 -16.63
CA HIS A 264 -14.14 -18.25 -17.29
C HIS A 264 -15.22 -18.73 -16.31
N LYS A 265 -14.86 -19.03 -15.06
CA LYS A 265 -15.83 -19.28 -13.99
C LYS A 265 -16.72 -18.07 -13.75
N LEU A 266 -16.15 -16.86 -13.67
CA LEU A 266 -16.94 -15.63 -13.50
C LEU A 266 -17.93 -15.40 -14.66
N HIS A 267 -17.54 -15.75 -15.90
CA HIS A 267 -18.46 -15.73 -17.04
C HIS A 267 -19.60 -16.75 -16.90
N THR A 268 -19.29 -17.94 -16.37
CA THR A 268 -20.24 -19.05 -16.23
C THR A 268 -21.28 -18.78 -15.14
N GLU A 269 -20.85 -18.29 -13.98
CA GLU A 269 -21.74 -17.97 -12.83
C GLU A 269 -22.53 -16.67 -13.07
N GLY A 270 -21.95 -15.72 -13.81
CA GLY A 270 -22.51 -14.40 -14.02
C GLY A 270 -22.43 -13.48 -12.77
N PRO A 271 -22.85 -12.21 -12.92
CA PRO A 271 -22.83 -11.24 -11.81
C PRO A 271 -23.76 -11.64 -10.66
N GLN A 272 -23.27 -11.53 -9.43
CA GLN A 272 -23.97 -11.91 -8.21
C GLN A 272 -24.41 -10.67 -7.43
N GLU A 273 -25.72 -10.48 -7.29
CA GLU A 273 -26.29 -9.31 -6.61
C GLU A 273 -25.94 -9.29 -5.12
N TRP A 274 -25.94 -10.45 -4.46
CA TRP A 274 -25.63 -10.53 -3.03
C TRP A 274 -24.19 -10.06 -2.70
N ILE A 275 -23.24 -10.26 -3.61
CA ILE A 275 -21.85 -9.76 -3.47
C ILE A 275 -21.81 -8.24 -3.62
N PHE A 276 -22.61 -7.71 -4.55
CA PHE A 276 -22.74 -6.26 -4.73
C PHE A 276 -23.35 -5.60 -3.47
N GLU A 277 -24.43 -6.16 -2.93
CA GLU A 277 -25.07 -5.65 -1.71
C GLU A 277 -24.13 -5.76 -0.50
N GLU A 278 -23.39 -6.86 -0.37
CA GLU A 278 -22.36 -7.01 0.68
C GLU A 278 -21.31 -5.89 0.61
N TYR A 279 -20.81 -5.60 -0.60
CA TYR A 279 -19.82 -4.54 -0.80
C TYR A 279 -20.40 -3.14 -0.57
N LYS A 280 -21.66 -2.92 -0.95
CA LYS A 280 -22.40 -1.67 -0.68
C LYS A 280 -22.57 -1.44 0.81
N ASP A 281 -23.03 -2.43 1.57
CA ASP A 281 -23.19 -2.35 3.03
C ASP A 281 -21.86 -2.00 3.70
N LEU A 282 -20.77 -2.64 3.27
CA LEU A 282 -19.42 -2.32 3.75
C LEU A 282 -19.02 -0.87 3.47
N LYS A 283 -19.31 -0.33 2.28
CA LYS A 283 -19.01 1.07 1.96
C LYS A 283 -19.87 2.04 2.75
N GLU A 284 -21.14 1.72 2.98
CA GLU A 284 -22.05 2.56 3.77
C GLU A 284 -21.58 2.64 5.23
N VAL A 285 -21.25 1.49 5.83
CA VAL A 285 -20.68 1.40 7.18
C VAL A 285 -19.33 2.13 7.27
N ALA A 286 -18.47 2.00 6.24
CA ALA A 286 -17.20 2.71 6.17
C ALA A 286 -17.38 4.24 6.09
N PHE A 287 -18.39 4.73 5.35
CA PHE A 287 -18.68 6.15 5.25
C PHE A 287 -19.30 6.69 6.54
N ARG A 288 -20.32 6.01 7.08
CA ARG A 288 -21.04 6.40 8.30
C ARG A 288 -20.11 6.54 9.50
N PHE A 289 -19.13 5.64 9.62
CA PHE A 289 -18.17 5.61 10.72
C PHE A 289 -16.75 5.98 10.27
N SER A 290 -16.61 6.82 9.24
CA SER A 290 -15.31 7.31 8.81
C SER A 290 -14.62 8.07 9.95
N ASP A 291 -13.31 7.84 10.10
CA ASP A 291 -12.51 8.64 11.03
C ASP A 291 -12.40 10.08 10.54
N LYS A 292 -12.31 11.03 11.48
CA LYS A 292 -12.06 12.43 11.14
C LYS A 292 -10.67 12.56 10.53
N GLU A 293 -10.62 12.85 9.24
CA GLU A 293 -9.39 13.00 8.49
C GLU A 293 -8.56 14.21 8.97
N ARG A 294 -7.23 14.15 8.74
CA ARG A 294 -6.37 15.32 8.96
C ARG A 294 -6.73 16.41 7.96
N PRO A 295 -6.84 17.69 8.37
CA PRO A 295 -7.37 18.75 7.50
C PRO A 295 -6.70 18.89 6.12
N ARG A 296 -5.39 18.66 6.03
CA ARG A 296 -4.66 18.68 4.75
C ARG A 296 -5.15 17.64 3.78
N ASP A 297 -5.17 16.41 4.28
CA ASP A 297 -5.38 15.23 3.47
C ASP A 297 -6.85 15.22 3.04
N TYR A 298 -7.75 15.68 3.92
CA TYR A 298 -9.15 15.98 3.62
C TYR A 298 -9.30 17.04 2.52
N ALA A 299 -8.71 18.22 2.68
CA ALA A 299 -8.84 19.31 1.70
C ALA A 299 -8.26 18.92 0.33
N TYR A 300 -7.10 18.23 0.32
CA TYR A 300 -6.48 17.67 -0.88
C TYR A 300 -7.41 16.67 -1.58
N ARG A 301 -7.96 15.71 -0.83
CA ARG A 301 -8.86 14.69 -1.35
C ARG A 301 -10.15 15.29 -1.91
N VAL A 302 -10.77 16.22 -1.18
CA VAL A 302 -12.02 16.88 -1.60
C VAL A 302 -11.78 17.74 -2.83
N ALA A 303 -10.70 18.53 -2.87
CA ALA A 303 -10.34 19.32 -4.05
C ALA A 303 -10.19 18.45 -5.30
N GLY A 304 -9.51 17.30 -5.19
CA GLY A 304 -9.44 16.33 -6.28
C GLY A 304 -10.81 15.72 -6.66
N SER A 305 -11.62 15.40 -5.66
CA SER A 305 -12.94 14.78 -5.84
C SER A 305 -13.95 15.70 -6.54
N LEU A 306 -13.82 17.03 -6.41
CA LEU A 306 -14.67 18.03 -7.09
C LEU A 306 -14.62 17.92 -8.61
N HIS A 307 -13.53 17.40 -9.17
CA HIS A 307 -13.43 17.20 -10.62
C HIS A 307 -14.26 16.01 -11.11
N TYR A 308 -14.63 15.11 -10.22
CA TYR A 308 -15.15 13.78 -10.56
C TYR A 308 -16.60 13.57 -10.14
N TYR A 309 -17.00 14.18 -9.03
CA TYR A 309 -18.34 14.02 -8.47
C TYR A 309 -19.09 15.36 -8.47
N PRO A 310 -20.42 15.34 -8.57
CA PRO A 310 -21.25 16.50 -8.25
C PRO A 310 -20.94 17.06 -6.85
N ILE A 311 -21.12 18.36 -6.65
CA ILE A 311 -20.78 19.03 -5.39
C ILE A 311 -21.54 18.43 -4.19
N GLU A 312 -22.77 17.97 -4.41
CA GLU A 312 -23.62 17.34 -3.41
C GLU A 312 -23.12 15.93 -3.01
N GLU A 313 -22.40 15.27 -3.92
CA GLU A 313 -21.90 13.90 -3.75
C GLU A 313 -20.38 13.86 -3.49
N VAL A 314 -19.68 14.99 -3.41
CA VAL A 314 -18.20 15.03 -3.34
C VAL A 314 -17.61 14.27 -2.14
N LEU A 315 -18.37 14.19 -1.04
CA LEU A 315 -17.94 13.48 0.17
C LEU A 315 -18.29 11.99 0.12
N SER A 316 -19.45 11.64 -0.44
CA SER A 316 -19.99 10.29 -0.46
C SER A 316 -19.62 9.50 -1.72
N GLY A 317 -19.32 10.15 -2.85
CA GLY A 317 -19.20 9.54 -4.17
C GLY A 317 -18.20 8.38 -4.25
N LYS A 318 -17.09 8.46 -3.51
CA LYS A 318 -16.12 7.35 -3.37
C LYS A 318 -16.71 6.12 -2.68
N PHE A 319 -17.70 6.29 -1.82
CA PHE A 319 -18.38 5.23 -1.06
C PHE A 319 -19.68 4.78 -1.75
N THR A 320 -20.42 5.70 -2.37
CA THR A 320 -21.69 5.44 -3.05
C THR A 320 -21.62 4.22 -3.97
N MET A 321 -22.57 3.31 -3.80
CA MET A 321 -22.75 2.11 -4.61
C MET A 321 -24.23 1.71 -4.55
N ASP A 322 -25.08 2.42 -5.28
CA ASP A 322 -26.54 2.32 -5.21
C ASP A 322 -27.16 1.60 -6.42
N GLN A 323 -26.36 1.26 -7.44
CA GLN A 323 -26.84 0.68 -8.69
C GLN A 323 -26.16 -0.65 -9.02
N PHE A 324 -26.86 -1.77 -8.81
CA PHE A 324 -26.39 -3.05 -9.34
C PHE A 324 -26.57 -3.08 -10.87
N ARG A 325 -25.44 -3.13 -11.60
CA ARG A 325 -25.40 -3.10 -13.07
C ARG A 325 -24.71 -4.34 -13.64
N PRO A 326 -25.40 -5.49 -13.69
CA PRO A 326 -24.84 -6.73 -14.20
C PRO A 326 -24.38 -6.62 -15.66
N ASP A 327 -25.06 -5.78 -16.45
CA ASP A 327 -24.69 -5.47 -17.83
C ASP A 327 -23.31 -4.81 -17.95
N LEU A 328 -22.97 -3.90 -17.04
CA LEU A 328 -21.67 -3.24 -17.02
C LEU A 328 -20.57 -4.18 -16.51
N ILE A 329 -20.88 -5.02 -15.51
CA ILE A 329 -19.95 -6.05 -15.02
C ILE A 329 -19.59 -7.01 -16.16
N GLN A 330 -20.60 -7.51 -16.90
CA GLN A 330 -20.37 -8.36 -18.08
C GLN A 330 -19.60 -7.63 -19.18
N THR A 331 -19.85 -6.33 -19.39
CA THR A 331 -19.13 -5.53 -20.39
C THR A 331 -17.64 -5.46 -20.10
N VAL A 332 -17.25 -5.25 -18.83
CA VAL A 332 -15.85 -5.26 -18.42
C VAL A 332 -15.27 -6.67 -18.48
N LEU A 333 -16.02 -7.68 -18.01
CA LEU A 333 -15.57 -9.07 -18.00
C LEU A 333 -15.31 -9.62 -19.42
N ARG A 334 -16.08 -9.17 -20.43
CA ARG A 334 -15.83 -9.47 -21.86
C ARG A 334 -14.56 -8.85 -22.44
N LYS A 335 -13.94 -7.88 -21.74
CA LYS A 335 -12.63 -7.32 -22.12
C LYS A 335 -11.46 -8.11 -21.53
N LEU A 336 -11.71 -8.99 -20.57
CA LEU A 336 -10.66 -9.79 -19.91
C LEU A 336 -10.47 -11.11 -20.69
N THR A 337 -9.93 -11.01 -21.90
CA THR A 337 -9.73 -12.16 -22.81
C THR A 337 -8.26 -12.32 -23.20
N PRO A 338 -7.83 -13.53 -23.62
CA PRO A 338 -6.47 -13.76 -24.12
C PRO A 338 -6.08 -12.86 -25.29
N ASP A 339 -7.01 -12.57 -26.20
CA ASP A 339 -6.74 -11.66 -27.33
C ASP A 339 -6.46 -10.22 -26.90
N ASN A 340 -6.97 -9.82 -25.74
CA ASN A 340 -6.86 -8.47 -25.21
C ASN A 340 -5.76 -8.34 -24.13
N VAL A 341 -4.87 -9.34 -24.02
CA VAL A 341 -3.89 -9.43 -22.92
C VAL A 341 -2.55 -8.80 -23.26
N ARG A 342 -1.92 -8.20 -22.25
CA ARG A 342 -0.48 -7.87 -22.21
C ARG A 342 0.13 -8.49 -20.97
N VAL A 343 1.26 -9.17 -21.12
CA VAL A 343 1.94 -9.89 -20.04
C VAL A 343 3.32 -9.27 -19.81
N THR A 344 3.65 -8.94 -18.57
CA THR A 344 5.00 -8.46 -18.21
C THR A 344 5.57 -9.35 -17.11
N VAL A 345 6.69 -10.00 -17.38
CA VAL A 345 7.44 -10.85 -16.45
C VAL A 345 8.70 -10.10 -16.03
N VAL A 346 8.85 -9.85 -14.73
CA VAL A 346 9.98 -9.15 -14.15
C VAL A 346 10.83 -10.15 -13.39
N SER A 347 12.10 -10.32 -13.78
CA SER A 347 13.03 -11.24 -13.12
C SER A 347 14.48 -10.94 -13.46
N LYS A 348 15.39 -11.14 -12.49
CA LYS A 348 16.84 -11.08 -12.73
C LYS A 348 17.34 -12.14 -13.71
N SER A 349 16.61 -13.25 -13.89
CA SER A 349 16.97 -14.31 -14.84
C SER A 349 17.11 -13.82 -16.29
N PHE A 350 16.50 -12.70 -16.66
CA PHE A 350 16.60 -12.12 -18.02
C PHE A 350 17.84 -11.25 -18.23
N GLU A 351 18.71 -11.08 -17.22
CA GLU A 351 19.96 -10.35 -17.36
C GLU A 351 20.85 -10.98 -18.45
N GLY A 352 21.37 -10.16 -19.36
CA GLY A 352 22.10 -10.63 -20.55
C GLY A 352 21.25 -11.25 -21.66
N GLN A 353 19.92 -11.37 -21.49
CA GLN A 353 19.00 -11.96 -22.48
C GLN A 353 18.05 -10.93 -23.13
N THR A 354 18.26 -9.65 -22.84
CA THR A 354 17.43 -8.53 -23.32
C THR A 354 18.11 -7.80 -24.46
N ASP A 355 17.31 -7.23 -25.37
CA ASP A 355 17.78 -6.57 -26.60
C ASP A 355 17.30 -5.11 -26.73
N ARG A 356 16.52 -4.62 -25.77
CA ARG A 356 15.98 -3.25 -25.76
C ARG A 356 16.26 -2.55 -24.44
N THR A 357 16.37 -1.23 -24.54
CA THR A 357 16.57 -0.32 -23.41
C THR A 357 15.54 0.80 -23.51
N GLU A 358 14.77 1.01 -22.43
CA GLU A 358 13.87 2.16 -22.32
C GLU A 358 14.67 3.46 -22.12
N GLU A 359 14.34 4.52 -22.86
CA GLU A 359 15.15 5.75 -23.00
C GLU A 359 15.41 6.47 -21.67
N TRP A 360 14.39 6.64 -20.83
CA TRP A 360 14.49 7.50 -19.66
C TRP A 360 15.20 6.77 -18.52
N TYR A 361 14.67 5.62 -18.11
CA TYR A 361 15.18 4.92 -16.93
C TYR A 361 16.29 3.91 -17.27
N GLY A 362 16.60 3.66 -18.54
CA GLY A 362 17.55 2.61 -18.92
C GLY A 362 17.04 1.23 -18.53
N THR A 363 15.74 0.99 -18.70
CA THR A 363 15.14 -0.31 -18.35
C THR A 363 15.46 -1.33 -19.41
N GLN A 364 16.21 -2.38 -19.05
CA GLN A 364 16.51 -3.49 -19.95
C GLN A 364 15.31 -4.41 -20.06
N TYR A 365 14.84 -4.64 -21.29
CA TYR A 365 13.71 -5.53 -21.53
C TYR A 365 13.80 -6.21 -22.91
N LYS A 366 12.96 -7.23 -23.08
CA LYS A 366 12.70 -7.89 -24.36
C LYS A 366 11.20 -7.93 -24.59
N GLU A 367 10.79 -7.70 -25.83
CA GLU A 367 9.40 -7.78 -26.28
C GLU A 367 9.24 -8.94 -27.25
N GLU A 368 8.27 -9.81 -27.01
CA GLU A 368 7.94 -10.95 -27.86
C GLU A 368 6.43 -10.99 -28.12
N ALA A 369 6.03 -11.52 -29.27
CA ALA A 369 4.64 -11.90 -29.51
C ALA A 369 4.33 -13.18 -28.72
N ILE A 370 3.16 -13.25 -28.10
CA ILE A 370 2.70 -14.48 -27.45
C ILE A 370 2.36 -15.49 -28.56
N PRO A 371 2.90 -16.72 -28.53
CA PRO A 371 2.62 -17.71 -29.55
C PRO A 371 1.12 -18.02 -29.67
N GLU A 372 0.64 -18.23 -30.89
CA GLU A 372 -0.78 -18.50 -31.16
C GLU A 372 -1.29 -19.75 -30.42
N GLU A 373 -0.45 -20.78 -30.29
CA GLU A 373 -0.76 -22.00 -29.53
C GLU A 373 -1.05 -21.69 -28.04
N VAL A 374 -0.33 -20.73 -27.46
CA VAL A 374 -0.52 -20.29 -26.07
C VAL A 374 -1.82 -19.49 -25.93
N ILE A 375 -2.11 -18.60 -26.88
CA ILE A 375 -3.38 -17.86 -26.93
C ILE A 375 -4.57 -18.82 -27.06
N GLN A 376 -4.46 -19.84 -27.91
CA GLN A 376 -5.51 -20.86 -28.08
C GLN A 376 -5.72 -21.70 -26.81
N LYS A 377 -4.62 -22.07 -26.12
CA LYS A 377 -4.68 -22.75 -24.81
C LYS A 377 -5.40 -21.89 -23.77
N TRP A 378 -5.07 -20.61 -23.68
CA TRP A 378 -5.73 -19.68 -22.74
C TRP A 378 -7.17 -19.36 -23.11
N SER A 379 -7.53 -19.43 -24.40
CA SER A 379 -8.89 -19.19 -24.89
C SER A 379 -9.85 -20.34 -24.59
N ASN A 380 -9.31 -21.54 -24.34
CA ASN A 380 -10.07 -22.72 -23.95
C ASN A 380 -9.61 -23.26 -22.59
N PRO A 381 -9.74 -22.48 -21.51
CA PRO A 381 -9.07 -22.78 -20.24
C PRO A 381 -9.67 -23.98 -19.48
N GLY A 382 -10.90 -24.37 -19.82
CA GLY A 382 -11.69 -25.36 -19.07
C GLY A 382 -12.17 -24.82 -17.71
N LEU A 383 -12.93 -25.64 -16.98
CA LEU A 383 -13.31 -25.34 -15.60
C LEU A 383 -12.34 -26.05 -14.65
N ASN A 384 -11.90 -25.33 -13.62
CA ASN A 384 -11.10 -25.88 -12.54
C ASN A 384 -12.00 -26.03 -11.29
N PRO A 385 -12.18 -27.26 -10.76
CA PRO A 385 -13.08 -27.52 -9.64
C PRO A 385 -12.63 -26.88 -8.32
N ASN A 386 -11.36 -26.46 -8.21
CA ASN A 386 -10.84 -25.81 -7.01
C ASN A 386 -11.29 -24.34 -6.89
N PHE A 387 -11.83 -23.75 -7.96
CA PHE A 387 -12.32 -22.38 -7.92
C PHE A 387 -13.78 -22.30 -7.50
N SER A 388 -14.04 -21.56 -6.43
CA SER A 388 -15.38 -21.19 -5.96
C SER A 388 -15.51 -19.67 -5.88
N LEU A 389 -16.74 -19.16 -5.92
CA LEU A 389 -16.99 -17.79 -5.50
C LEU A 389 -16.78 -17.68 -3.98
N PRO A 390 -16.49 -16.48 -3.45
CA PRO A 390 -16.43 -16.26 -2.02
C PRO A 390 -17.74 -16.68 -1.35
N THR A 391 -17.65 -17.13 -0.11
CA THR A 391 -18.81 -17.28 0.78
C THR A 391 -19.17 -15.92 1.39
N LYS A 392 -20.36 -15.83 1.98
CA LYS A 392 -20.78 -14.64 2.73
C LYS A 392 -19.77 -14.31 3.83
N ASN A 393 -19.48 -13.03 4.02
CA ASN A 393 -18.47 -12.59 4.96
C ASN A 393 -19.02 -12.51 6.40
N ASP A 394 -18.65 -13.48 7.24
CA ASP A 394 -19.04 -13.55 8.64
C ASP A 394 -18.38 -12.49 9.54
N PHE A 395 -17.44 -11.67 9.03
CA PHE A 395 -16.83 -10.58 9.79
C PHE A 395 -17.52 -9.23 9.65
N ILE A 396 -18.54 -9.10 8.79
CA ILE A 396 -19.26 -7.85 8.62
C ILE A 396 -19.89 -7.42 9.94
N PRO A 397 -19.54 -6.24 10.49
CA PRO A 397 -20.06 -5.80 11.76
C PRO A 397 -21.56 -5.53 11.66
N SER A 398 -22.29 -5.94 12.69
CA SER A 398 -23.74 -5.76 12.81
C SER A 398 -24.11 -4.92 14.03
N ASN A 399 -23.28 -4.95 15.07
CA ASN A 399 -23.44 -4.13 16.26
C ASN A 399 -22.57 -2.87 16.17
N PHE A 400 -23.23 -1.71 16.18
CA PHE A 400 -22.58 -0.39 16.17
C PHE A 400 -22.93 0.44 17.41
N GLU A 401 -23.44 -0.20 18.47
CA GLU A 401 -23.75 0.48 19.72
C GLU A 401 -22.48 1.02 20.39
N THR A 402 -22.55 2.27 20.84
CA THR A 402 -21.50 2.91 21.63
C THR A 402 -21.84 2.80 23.10
N PHE A 403 -20.94 2.23 23.90
CA PHE A 403 -21.14 2.12 25.34
C PHE A 403 -21.17 3.50 25.99
N PRO A 404 -22.05 3.73 26.99
CA PRO A 404 -22.00 4.95 27.79
C PRO A 404 -20.65 5.03 28.51
N LEU A 405 -20.18 6.27 28.71
CA LEU A 405 -18.95 6.51 29.45
C LEU A 405 -19.15 6.09 30.91
N GLU A 406 -18.25 5.26 31.43
CA GLU A 406 -18.26 4.87 32.85
C GLU A 406 -18.05 6.11 33.74
N GLU A 407 -18.68 6.14 34.93
CA GLU A 407 -18.64 7.32 35.83
C GLU A 407 -17.21 7.74 36.21
N ASP A 408 -16.31 6.77 36.35
CA ASP A 408 -14.90 6.96 36.72
C ASP A 408 -13.93 6.85 35.52
N ALA A 409 -14.42 7.06 34.29
CA ALA A 409 -13.58 6.94 33.10
C ALA A 409 -12.45 7.99 33.08
N PRO A 410 -11.17 7.57 33.03
CA PRO A 410 -10.04 8.49 33.10
C PRO A 410 -9.78 9.19 31.76
N ALA A 411 -9.31 10.44 31.81
CA ALA A 411 -8.98 11.24 30.62
C ALA A 411 -7.73 10.72 29.86
N VAL A 412 -6.86 9.98 30.54
CA VAL A 412 -5.64 9.36 29.99
C VAL A 412 -5.67 7.85 30.26
N PRO A 413 -4.92 7.03 29.50
CA PRO A 413 -4.81 5.61 29.80
C PRO A 413 -4.31 5.36 31.22
N THR A 414 -5.02 4.52 31.96
CA THR A 414 -4.64 4.12 33.33
C THR A 414 -4.35 2.65 33.41
N LEU A 415 -3.47 2.28 34.33
CA LEU A 415 -3.11 0.90 34.59
C LEU A 415 -4.24 0.22 35.39
N ILE A 416 -4.91 -0.76 34.80
CA ILE A 416 -6.04 -1.47 35.43
C ILE A 416 -5.73 -2.94 35.77
N LYS A 417 -4.64 -3.49 35.23
CA LYS A 417 -4.08 -4.81 35.60
C LYS A 417 -2.55 -4.69 35.63
N ASN A 418 -1.93 -5.20 36.69
CA ASN A 418 -0.48 -5.22 36.85
C ASN A 418 -0.07 -6.50 37.59
N THR A 419 0.32 -7.52 36.82
CA THR A 419 0.75 -8.83 37.30
C THR A 419 2.15 -9.11 36.78
N ASP A 420 2.77 -10.21 37.23
CA ASP A 420 4.07 -10.63 36.69
C ASP A 420 3.96 -10.96 35.17
N LEU A 421 2.84 -11.54 34.74
CA LEU A 421 2.61 -11.92 33.35
C LEU A 421 2.25 -10.73 32.47
N SER A 422 1.44 -9.80 32.97
CA SER A 422 0.84 -8.75 32.14
C SER A 422 0.64 -7.39 32.82
N ARG A 423 0.69 -6.35 32.00
CA ARG A 423 0.28 -4.98 32.31
C ARG A 423 -0.76 -4.50 31.31
N LEU A 424 -1.91 -4.04 31.79
CA LEU A 424 -2.97 -3.50 30.95
C LEU A 424 -3.21 -2.03 31.24
N TRP A 425 -2.93 -1.21 30.24
CA TRP A 425 -3.35 0.18 30.14
C TRP A 425 -4.71 0.25 29.45
N PHE A 426 -5.65 0.96 30.04
CA PHE A 426 -7.01 1.07 29.52
C PHE A 426 -7.46 2.52 29.45
N LYS A 427 -8.17 2.85 28.37
CA LYS A 427 -8.93 4.10 28.26
C LYS A 427 -10.22 3.83 27.46
N GLN A 428 -11.38 4.16 28.03
CA GLN A 428 -12.61 4.22 27.24
C GLN A 428 -12.58 5.47 26.35
N ASP A 429 -13.07 5.37 25.11
CA ASP A 429 -13.12 6.53 24.21
C ASP A 429 -14.16 7.56 24.68
N ASP A 430 -13.67 8.74 25.04
CA ASP A 430 -14.43 9.92 25.45
C ASP A 430 -14.51 10.99 24.35
N THR A 431 -13.80 10.79 23.23
CA THR A 431 -13.51 11.83 22.24
C THR A 431 -14.21 11.57 20.91
N PHE A 432 -14.06 10.37 20.33
CA PHE A 432 -14.51 10.09 18.97
C PHE A 432 -15.92 9.50 18.93
N ARG A 433 -16.28 8.69 19.94
CA ARG A 433 -17.57 8.02 20.09
C ARG A 433 -17.97 7.25 18.83
N LEU A 434 -17.00 6.55 18.24
CA LEU A 434 -17.22 5.63 17.11
C LEU A 434 -17.30 4.20 17.63
N PRO A 435 -17.99 3.27 16.93
CA PRO A 435 -18.06 1.85 17.30
C PRO A 435 -16.76 1.11 16.95
N LYS A 436 -15.62 1.68 17.37
CA LYS A 436 -14.28 1.23 17.02
C LYS A 436 -13.45 1.00 18.26
N LEU A 437 -12.55 0.05 18.15
CA LEU A 437 -11.63 -0.34 19.22
C LEU A 437 -10.23 -0.50 18.65
N CYS A 438 -9.23 -0.04 19.41
CA CYS A 438 -7.82 -0.26 19.17
C CYS A 438 -7.24 -1.09 20.31
N GLN A 439 -6.69 -2.23 19.96
CA GLN A 439 -6.03 -3.15 20.88
C GLN A 439 -4.57 -3.27 20.46
N TYR A 440 -3.66 -3.08 21.40
CA TYR A 440 -2.23 -3.16 21.20
C TYR A 440 -1.64 -4.09 22.25
N PHE A 441 -0.82 -5.04 21.82
CA PHE A 441 -0.13 -6.00 22.66
C PHE A 441 1.35 -6.03 22.28
N ALA A 442 2.20 -5.88 23.28
CA ALA A 442 3.64 -6.04 23.17
C ALA A 442 4.05 -7.29 23.96
N PHE A 443 4.49 -8.32 23.25
CA PHE A 443 4.98 -9.57 23.83
C PHE A 443 6.49 -9.50 23.97
N PHE A 444 6.99 -9.49 25.21
CA PHE A 444 8.41 -9.48 25.54
C PHE A 444 8.90 -10.89 25.79
N SER A 445 10.06 -11.23 25.22
CA SER A 445 10.77 -12.49 25.49
C SER A 445 12.28 -12.27 25.37
N ARG A 446 13.05 -12.97 26.21
CA ARG A 446 14.53 -12.92 26.16
C ARG A 446 15.11 -13.48 24.86
N HIS A 447 14.31 -14.22 24.07
CA HIS A 447 14.75 -14.97 22.90
C HIS A 447 14.50 -14.25 21.57
N LEU A 448 13.88 -13.06 21.56
CA LEU A 448 13.47 -12.39 20.31
C LEU A 448 14.64 -11.82 19.49
N TYR A 449 15.71 -11.38 20.15
CA TYR A 449 16.79 -10.63 19.51
C TYR A 449 18.19 -10.95 20.06
N THR A 450 18.35 -12.11 20.70
CA THR A 450 19.57 -12.49 21.43
C THR A 450 20.82 -12.50 20.53
N ASP A 451 20.67 -13.00 19.30
CA ASP A 451 21.70 -13.10 18.28
C ASP A 451 21.05 -13.00 16.88
N PRO A 452 21.83 -12.89 15.79
CA PRO A 452 21.31 -12.84 14.42
C PRO A 452 20.38 -14.02 14.07
N LEU A 453 20.70 -15.23 14.55
CA LEU A 453 19.89 -16.43 14.30
C LEU A 453 18.50 -16.32 14.95
N HIS A 454 18.43 -15.91 16.21
CA HIS A 454 17.17 -15.73 16.94
C HIS A 454 16.30 -14.62 16.34
N TRP A 455 16.91 -13.54 15.84
CA TRP A 455 16.16 -12.53 15.10
C TRP A 455 15.57 -13.12 13.80
N ASN A 456 16.35 -13.88 13.04
CA ASN A 456 15.85 -14.53 11.83
C ASN A 456 14.74 -15.54 12.14
N LEU A 457 14.87 -16.34 13.21
CA LEU A 457 13.84 -17.26 13.67
C LEU A 457 12.55 -16.51 14.06
N THR A 458 12.69 -15.36 14.73
CA THR A 458 11.55 -14.48 15.07
C THR A 458 10.86 -13.95 13.82
N ASP A 459 11.60 -13.33 12.91
CA ASP A 459 11.06 -12.73 11.68
C ASP A 459 10.39 -13.81 10.81
N MET A 460 11.03 -14.96 10.64
CA MET A 460 10.49 -16.13 9.92
C MET A 460 9.21 -16.66 10.56
N PHE A 461 9.18 -16.84 11.89
CA PHE A 461 7.99 -17.32 12.59
C PHE A 461 6.80 -16.37 12.35
N ILE A 462 7.01 -15.06 12.48
CA ILE A 462 5.94 -14.08 12.29
C ILE A 462 5.49 -13.99 10.83
N ARG A 463 6.40 -14.07 9.85
CA ARG A 463 6.04 -14.12 8.42
C ARG A 463 5.19 -15.34 8.09
N LEU A 464 5.62 -16.52 8.52
CA LEU A 464 4.90 -17.77 8.32
C LEU A 464 3.53 -17.76 9.00
N LEU A 465 3.44 -17.18 10.20
CA LEU A 465 2.17 -17.03 10.91
C LEU A 465 1.20 -16.10 10.17
N LYS A 466 1.68 -14.96 9.64
CA LYS A 466 0.85 -14.05 8.81
C LYS A 466 0.41 -14.72 7.53
N ASP A 467 1.32 -15.45 6.88
CA ASP A 467 1.06 -16.18 5.65
C ASP A 467 -0.09 -17.19 5.81
N ASP A 468 -0.07 -17.96 6.90
CA ASP A 468 -1.13 -18.92 7.22
C ASP A 468 -2.44 -18.24 7.63
N LEU A 469 -2.37 -17.16 8.44
CA LEU A 469 -3.56 -16.42 8.88
C LEU A 469 -4.29 -15.71 7.74
N ASN A 470 -3.58 -15.37 6.66
CA ASN A 470 -4.07 -14.49 5.60
C ASN A 470 -5.45 -14.88 5.07
N GLU A 471 -5.65 -16.16 4.74
CA GLU A 471 -6.91 -16.68 4.17
C GLU A 471 -8.11 -16.43 5.10
N TYR A 472 -7.93 -16.59 6.42
CA TYR A 472 -8.96 -16.32 7.42
C TYR A 472 -9.14 -14.82 7.66
N THR A 473 -8.04 -14.08 7.78
CA THR A 473 -8.06 -12.67 8.17
C THR A 473 -8.46 -11.72 7.04
N TYR A 474 -8.40 -12.18 5.78
CA TYR A 474 -8.80 -11.37 4.62
C TYR A 474 -10.26 -10.93 4.69
N ALA A 475 -11.17 -11.84 5.08
CA ALA A 475 -12.58 -11.53 5.27
C ALA A 475 -12.77 -10.46 6.37
N ALA A 476 -12.00 -10.53 7.46
CA ALA A 476 -11.99 -9.52 8.50
C ALA A 476 -11.49 -8.16 7.99
N GLU A 477 -10.42 -8.14 7.18
CA GLU A 477 -9.90 -6.90 6.62
C GLU A 477 -10.91 -6.20 5.70
N LEU A 478 -11.60 -6.96 4.84
CA LEU A 478 -12.69 -6.44 4.01
C LEU A 478 -13.83 -5.83 4.86
N ALA A 479 -14.11 -6.44 6.02
CA ALA A 479 -15.11 -5.96 6.97
C ALA A 479 -14.65 -4.76 7.82
N GLY A 480 -13.50 -4.16 7.51
CA GLY A 480 -12.95 -3.01 8.23
C GLY A 480 -12.29 -3.37 9.56
N LEU A 481 -11.94 -4.64 9.75
CA LEU A 481 -11.22 -5.14 10.90
C LEU A 481 -9.79 -5.55 10.50
N LYS A 482 -8.82 -4.76 10.94
CA LYS A 482 -7.42 -4.92 10.57
C LYS A 482 -6.61 -5.44 11.74
N TYR A 483 -5.64 -6.30 11.45
CA TYR A 483 -4.59 -6.63 12.40
C TYR A 483 -3.21 -6.36 11.79
N ASP A 484 -2.23 -6.15 12.64
CA ASP A 484 -0.83 -6.25 12.27
C ASP A 484 -0.08 -6.98 13.37
N ILE A 485 0.72 -7.95 12.97
CA ILE A 485 1.70 -8.60 13.84
C ILE A 485 3.09 -8.42 13.22
N SER A 486 4.03 -7.90 13.99
CA SER A 486 5.39 -7.62 13.52
C SER A 486 6.40 -7.67 14.65
N PRO A 487 7.61 -8.19 14.40
CA PRO A 487 8.69 -8.08 15.38
C PRO A 487 9.25 -6.64 15.37
N GLN A 488 9.40 -6.05 16.55
CA GLN A 488 9.88 -4.70 16.76
C GLN A 488 11.32 -4.73 17.27
N ARG A 489 12.26 -4.34 16.41
CA ARG A 489 13.71 -4.33 16.72
C ARG A 489 14.04 -3.46 17.94
N ASN A 490 13.43 -2.27 18.04
CA ASN A 490 13.81 -1.29 19.05
C ASN A 490 13.35 -1.66 20.48
N HIS A 491 12.30 -2.49 20.58
CA HIS A 491 11.68 -2.82 21.86
C HIS A 491 11.83 -4.30 22.24
N HIS A 492 12.41 -5.12 21.36
CA HIS A 492 12.51 -6.58 21.51
C HIS A 492 11.16 -7.23 21.80
N THR A 493 10.15 -6.80 21.05
CA THR A 493 8.79 -7.29 21.20
C THR A 493 8.28 -7.88 19.92
N VAL A 494 7.41 -8.86 20.03
CA VAL A 494 6.40 -9.09 18.98
C VAL A 494 5.26 -8.15 19.30
N TYR A 495 4.96 -7.25 18.37
CA TYR A 495 3.87 -6.31 18.49
C TYR A 495 2.68 -6.81 17.70
N LEU A 496 1.54 -6.96 18.38
CA LEU A 496 0.24 -7.26 17.78
C LEU A 496 -0.68 -6.06 17.97
N SER A 497 -1.29 -5.60 16.88
CA SER A 497 -2.37 -4.63 16.93
C SER A 497 -3.61 -5.20 16.26
N VAL A 498 -4.79 -4.97 16.85
CA VAL A 498 -6.09 -5.25 16.25
C VAL A 498 -6.93 -3.98 16.32
N ARG A 499 -7.41 -3.50 15.17
CA ARG A 499 -8.03 -2.18 15.02
C ARG A 499 -9.19 -2.25 14.04
N GLY A 500 -10.27 -1.53 14.33
CA GLY A 500 -11.45 -1.49 13.46
C GLY A 500 -12.73 -1.42 14.26
N TYR A 501 -13.80 -1.99 13.73
CA TYR A 501 -15.09 -2.09 14.43
C TYR A 501 -15.02 -3.00 15.65
N SER A 502 -15.69 -2.63 16.75
CA SER A 502 -15.59 -3.35 18.04
C SER A 502 -16.31 -4.70 18.07
N ASP A 503 -17.38 -4.88 17.29
CA ASP A 503 -18.28 -6.05 17.29
C ASP A 503 -17.53 -7.40 17.28
N LYS A 504 -16.77 -7.67 16.21
CA LYS A 504 -16.12 -8.98 15.96
C LYS A 504 -14.62 -9.00 16.27
N GLN A 505 -14.13 -8.00 17.01
CA GLN A 505 -12.72 -7.86 17.34
C GLN A 505 -12.17 -8.98 18.23
N HIS A 506 -12.97 -9.43 19.19
CA HIS A 506 -12.61 -10.50 20.10
C HIS A 506 -12.41 -11.84 19.36
N ILE A 507 -13.27 -12.14 18.38
CA ILE A 507 -13.18 -13.35 17.53
C ILE A 507 -11.85 -13.38 16.77
N LEU A 508 -11.48 -12.25 16.15
CA LEU A 508 -10.23 -12.16 15.41
C LEU A 508 -9.02 -12.29 16.33
N LEU A 509 -9.00 -11.57 17.46
CA LEU A 509 -7.90 -11.64 18.42
C LEU A 509 -7.71 -13.07 18.92
N GLN A 510 -8.79 -13.72 19.37
CA GLN A 510 -8.74 -15.10 19.84
C GLN A 510 -8.13 -16.03 18.79
N LYS A 511 -8.59 -15.93 17.54
CA LYS A 511 -8.06 -16.76 16.45
C LYS A 511 -6.56 -16.54 16.21
N ILE A 512 -6.09 -15.29 16.27
CA ILE A 512 -4.67 -14.97 16.09
C ILE A 512 -3.83 -15.61 17.19
N ILE A 513 -4.25 -15.52 18.46
CA ILE A 513 -3.51 -16.11 19.58
C ILE A 513 -3.57 -17.64 19.55
N GLU A 514 -4.74 -18.22 19.29
CA GLU A 514 -4.90 -19.68 19.09
C GLU A 514 -4.00 -20.20 17.98
N LYS A 515 -3.93 -19.48 16.84
CA LYS A 515 -3.02 -19.86 15.76
C LYS A 515 -1.58 -19.73 16.21
N MET A 516 -1.19 -18.64 16.87
CA MET A 516 0.19 -18.43 17.35
C MET A 516 0.69 -19.59 18.24
N VAL A 517 -0.16 -20.16 19.10
CA VAL A 517 0.21 -21.30 19.98
C VAL A 517 0.18 -22.66 19.26
N SER A 518 -0.76 -22.86 18.33
CA SER A 518 -0.98 -24.15 17.65
C SER A 518 -0.26 -24.28 16.30
N PHE A 519 0.39 -23.22 15.81
CA PHE A 519 0.83 -23.10 14.42
C PHE A 519 1.81 -24.18 13.96
N GLN A 520 1.36 -25.10 13.10
CA GLN A 520 2.21 -26.09 12.47
C GLN A 520 2.80 -25.54 11.18
N ILE A 521 4.12 -25.45 11.13
CA ILE A 521 4.83 -24.86 9.98
C ILE A 521 4.95 -25.92 8.88
N ASN A 522 4.41 -25.61 7.70
CA ASN A 522 4.54 -26.42 6.49
C ASN A 522 5.95 -26.23 5.87
N GLN A 523 6.60 -27.32 5.46
CA GLN A 523 7.94 -27.30 4.87
C GLN A 523 8.02 -26.46 3.59
N THR A 524 7.10 -26.66 2.65
CA THR A 524 7.06 -25.91 1.39
C THR A 524 6.90 -24.40 1.63
N ARG A 525 6.02 -23.99 2.54
CA ARG A 525 5.88 -22.57 2.90
C ARG A 525 7.11 -22.02 3.61
N PHE A 526 7.75 -22.83 4.47
CA PHE A 526 9.01 -22.44 5.11
C PHE A 526 10.10 -22.13 4.09
N ASP A 527 10.29 -22.99 3.08
CA ASP A 527 11.34 -22.81 2.08
C ASP A 527 11.08 -21.55 1.21
N ILE A 528 9.83 -21.36 0.77
CA ILE A 528 9.42 -20.18 -0.01
C ILE A 528 9.66 -18.88 0.77
N ILE A 529 9.19 -18.80 2.01
CA ILE A 529 9.32 -17.58 2.83
C ILE A 529 10.78 -17.33 3.25
N LYS A 530 11.58 -18.39 3.44
CA LYS A 530 13.01 -18.26 3.73
C LYS A 530 13.75 -17.62 2.55
N GLU A 531 13.44 -18.08 1.34
CA GLU A 531 13.98 -17.53 0.09
C GLU A 531 13.56 -16.06 -0.10
N GLU A 532 12.28 -15.76 0.10
CA GLU A 532 11.75 -14.39 0.01
C GLU A 532 12.42 -13.45 1.02
N TYR A 533 12.58 -13.92 2.27
CA TYR A 533 13.24 -13.14 3.32
C TYR A 533 14.73 -12.91 3.02
N SER A 534 15.43 -13.90 2.48
CA SER A 534 16.81 -13.75 2.01
C SER A 534 16.93 -12.64 0.98
N ARG A 535 16.11 -12.68 -0.09
CA ARG A 535 16.06 -11.62 -1.11
C ARG A 535 15.71 -10.26 -0.51
N HIS A 536 14.76 -10.22 0.43
CA HIS A 536 14.38 -8.98 1.11
C HIS A 536 15.57 -8.35 1.88
N LEU A 537 16.40 -9.16 2.55
CA LEU A 537 17.62 -8.69 3.19
C LEU A 537 18.64 -8.18 2.16
N SER A 538 18.91 -8.96 1.11
CA SER A 538 19.88 -8.58 0.06
C SER A 538 19.45 -7.34 -0.72
N ASN A 539 18.16 -7.14 -0.93
CA ASN A 539 17.60 -5.98 -1.63
C ASN A 539 17.80 -4.66 -0.89
N PHE A 540 18.21 -4.69 0.37
CA PHE A 540 18.58 -3.48 1.11
C PHE A 540 19.70 -2.70 0.41
N ARG A 541 20.60 -3.37 -0.34
CA ARG A 541 21.67 -2.71 -1.12
C ARG A 541 21.16 -1.73 -2.17
N ALA A 542 19.95 -1.95 -2.70
CA ALA A 542 19.32 -1.12 -3.71
C ALA A 542 18.37 -0.06 -3.11
N GLU A 543 18.31 0.06 -1.78
CA GLU A 543 17.59 1.14 -1.11
C GLU A 543 18.26 2.50 -1.33
N ARG A 544 17.50 3.55 -1.04
CA ARG A 544 17.96 4.93 -1.24
C ARG A 544 19.10 5.27 -0.28
N PRO A 545 20.06 6.14 -0.66
CA PRO A 545 21.16 6.54 0.22
C PRO A 545 20.71 7.10 1.59
N ILE A 546 19.61 7.85 1.64
CA ILE A 546 19.05 8.35 2.91
C ILE A 546 18.55 7.21 3.82
N THR A 547 18.06 6.12 3.24
CA THR A 547 17.63 4.92 3.97
C THR A 547 18.84 4.17 4.52
N HIS A 548 19.95 4.11 3.77
CA HIS A 548 21.23 3.57 4.27
C HIS A 548 21.79 4.42 5.40
N ALA A 549 21.82 5.74 5.24
CA ALA A 549 22.30 6.66 6.28
C ALA A 549 21.49 6.52 7.58
N ALA A 550 20.15 6.52 7.50
CA ALA A 550 19.28 6.33 8.66
C ALA A 550 19.47 4.95 9.31
N PHE A 551 19.68 3.90 8.51
CA PHE A 551 19.97 2.56 9.01
C PHE A 551 21.31 2.50 9.75
N ASN A 552 22.38 3.07 9.18
CA ASN A 552 23.71 3.09 9.78
C ASN A 552 23.75 3.94 11.05
N VAL A 553 23.10 5.11 11.07
CA VAL A 553 22.96 5.90 12.29
C VAL A 553 22.28 5.07 13.39
N ARG A 554 21.23 4.33 13.06
CA ARG A 554 20.57 3.47 14.05
C ARG A 554 21.49 2.36 14.55
N LEU A 555 22.27 1.72 13.67
CA LEU A 555 23.26 0.71 14.09
C LEU A 555 24.30 1.30 15.05
N LEU A 556 24.81 2.50 14.76
CA LEU A 556 25.83 3.18 15.57
C LEU A 556 25.31 3.66 16.93
N MET A 557 24.04 4.08 16.99
CA MET A 557 23.46 4.72 18.17
C MET A 557 22.76 3.74 19.13
N THR A 558 22.52 2.49 18.73
CA THR A 558 21.81 1.50 19.56
C THR A 558 22.80 0.55 20.23
N GLU A 559 22.63 0.27 21.53
CA GLU A 559 23.51 -0.64 22.30
C GLU A 559 23.76 -1.99 21.62
N LEU A 560 22.73 -2.58 21.01
CA LEU A 560 22.83 -3.80 20.22
C LEU A 560 21.95 -3.71 18.98
N ALA A 561 22.54 -3.93 17.81
CA ALA A 561 21.80 -4.02 16.56
C ALA A 561 22.54 -4.90 15.54
N TRP A 562 21.80 -5.80 14.89
CA TRP A 562 22.35 -6.68 13.85
C TRP A 562 22.31 -6.01 12.47
N THR A 563 23.44 -6.07 11.78
CA THR A 563 23.62 -5.66 10.39
C THR A 563 22.83 -6.56 9.44
N LYS A 564 22.69 -6.18 8.17
CA LYS A 564 22.00 -7.05 7.20
C LYS A 564 22.85 -8.26 6.85
N GLU A 565 24.15 -8.09 6.84
CA GLU A 565 25.17 -9.08 6.52
C GLU A 565 25.18 -10.20 7.58
N GLU A 566 25.20 -9.85 8.87
CA GLU A 566 25.09 -10.83 9.96
C GLU A 566 23.77 -11.61 9.91
N LEU A 567 22.67 -10.97 9.53
CA LEU A 567 21.38 -11.64 9.36
C LEU A 567 21.38 -12.56 8.14
N ILE A 568 22.03 -12.20 7.04
CA ILE A 568 22.13 -13.07 5.86
C ILE A 568 22.98 -14.29 6.19
N GLU A 569 24.14 -14.11 6.83
CA GLU A 569 25.04 -15.19 7.23
C GLU A 569 24.33 -16.19 8.17
N ALA A 570 23.62 -15.69 9.19
CA ALA A 570 22.88 -16.54 10.12
C ALA A 570 21.59 -17.15 9.54
N LEU A 571 21.19 -16.79 8.31
CA LEU A 571 19.98 -17.34 7.70
C LEU A 571 20.18 -18.77 7.22
N ASP A 572 21.40 -19.14 6.83
CA ASP A 572 21.73 -20.51 6.41
C ASP A 572 21.49 -21.52 7.54
N ASP A 573 21.76 -21.08 8.77
CA ASP A 573 21.52 -21.81 10.00
C ASP A 573 20.03 -21.98 10.37
N VAL A 574 19.12 -21.24 9.74
CA VAL A 574 17.68 -21.38 10.00
C VAL A 574 17.15 -22.64 9.33
N SER A 575 16.65 -23.58 10.13
CA SER A 575 16.00 -24.81 9.66
C SER A 575 14.61 -24.97 10.30
N LEU A 576 13.72 -25.72 9.63
CA LEU A 576 12.38 -25.97 10.14
C LEU A 576 12.38 -26.57 11.57
N PRO A 577 13.24 -27.56 11.93
CA PRO A 577 13.30 -28.07 13.29
C PRO A 577 13.74 -27.02 14.31
N ARG A 578 14.72 -26.17 13.97
CA ARG A 578 15.16 -25.06 14.83
C ARG A 578 14.03 -24.05 15.04
N LEU A 579 13.27 -23.73 13.99
CA LEU A 579 12.13 -22.82 14.08
C LEU A 579 10.98 -23.38 14.94
N GLN A 580 10.68 -24.68 14.82
CA GLN A 580 9.69 -25.35 15.65
C GLN A 580 10.10 -25.38 17.14
N ALA A 581 11.37 -25.67 17.42
CA ALA A 581 11.93 -25.61 18.77
C ALA A 581 11.89 -24.17 19.32
N PHE A 582 12.27 -23.20 18.48
CA PHE A 582 12.26 -21.78 18.83
C PHE A 582 10.86 -21.27 19.18
N ARG A 583 9.81 -21.68 18.46
CA ARG A 583 8.42 -21.30 18.80
C ARG A 583 8.08 -21.67 20.25
N ALA A 584 8.37 -22.91 20.63
CA ALA A 584 8.11 -23.39 22.00
C ALA A 584 8.93 -22.59 23.02
N GLN A 585 10.19 -22.31 22.71
CA GLN A 585 11.08 -21.53 23.57
C GLN A 585 10.61 -20.07 23.71
N LEU A 586 10.21 -19.44 22.61
CA LEU A 586 9.71 -18.06 22.54
C LEU A 586 8.48 -17.89 23.44
N LEU A 587 7.50 -18.78 23.30
CA LEU A 587 6.23 -18.71 24.02
C LEU A 587 6.32 -19.22 25.47
N SER A 588 7.40 -19.90 25.85
CA SER A 588 7.54 -20.49 27.21
C SER A 588 7.55 -19.45 28.34
N ARG A 589 8.13 -18.26 28.09
CA ARG A 589 8.20 -17.18 29.07
C ARG A 589 8.01 -15.83 28.41
N LEU A 590 6.94 -15.14 28.81
CA LEU A 590 6.55 -13.86 28.25
C LEU A 590 6.22 -12.84 29.35
N HIS A 591 6.36 -11.57 29.00
CA HIS A 591 5.62 -10.49 29.63
C HIS A 591 4.76 -9.81 28.56
N ILE A 592 3.56 -9.40 28.92
CA ILE A 592 2.59 -8.81 27.99
C ILE A 592 2.29 -7.40 28.46
N GLU A 593 2.61 -6.39 27.66
CA GLU A 593 2.13 -5.03 27.91
C GLU A 593 1.07 -4.67 26.87
N ALA A 594 -0.12 -4.32 27.34
CA ALA A 594 -1.27 -4.08 26.49
C ALA A 594 -1.83 -2.66 26.68
N LEU A 595 -2.30 -2.07 25.59
CA LEU A 595 -3.14 -0.87 25.59
C LEU A 595 -4.44 -1.17 24.87
N ILE A 596 -5.55 -1.06 25.59
CA ILE A 596 -6.90 -1.18 25.03
C ILE A 596 -7.58 0.20 25.10
N HIS A 597 -7.92 0.74 23.94
CA HIS A 597 -8.53 2.07 23.82
C HIS A 597 -9.63 2.11 22.75
N GLY A 598 -10.84 2.51 23.13
CA GLY A 598 -11.96 2.63 22.20
C GLY A 598 -13.33 2.43 22.84
N ASN A 599 -14.28 1.99 22.02
CA ASN A 599 -15.64 1.63 22.41
C ASN A 599 -15.70 0.27 23.11
N ILE A 600 -15.37 0.23 24.39
CA ILE A 600 -15.38 -0.97 25.23
C ILE A 600 -15.47 -0.58 26.72
N THR A 601 -16.03 -1.44 27.56
CA THR A 601 -16.04 -1.28 29.03
C THR A 601 -14.75 -1.77 29.68
N LYS A 602 -14.47 -1.32 30.91
CA LYS A 602 -13.29 -1.76 31.67
C LYS A 602 -13.29 -3.27 31.90
N GLU A 603 -14.44 -3.84 32.23
CA GLU A 603 -14.62 -5.29 32.45
C GLU A 603 -14.32 -6.10 31.19
N SER A 604 -14.84 -5.66 30.04
CA SER A 604 -14.58 -6.33 28.76
C SER A 604 -13.10 -6.26 28.37
N ALA A 605 -12.43 -5.14 28.64
CA ALA A 605 -10.98 -5.02 28.41
C ALA A 605 -10.17 -5.99 29.28
N LEU A 606 -10.55 -6.18 30.55
CA LEU A 606 -9.93 -7.17 31.43
C LEU A 606 -10.15 -8.60 30.92
N SER A 607 -11.38 -8.93 30.50
CA SER A 607 -11.73 -10.24 29.93
C SER A 607 -10.93 -10.54 28.65
N MET A 608 -10.75 -9.55 27.77
CA MET A 608 -9.95 -9.72 26.55
C MET A 608 -8.49 -10.08 26.85
N VAL A 609 -7.85 -9.36 27.79
CA VAL A 609 -6.46 -9.69 28.17
C VAL A 609 -6.39 -11.03 28.89
N GLN A 610 -7.39 -11.35 29.71
CA GLN A 610 -7.46 -12.66 30.37
C GLN A 610 -7.53 -13.79 29.35
N MET A 611 -8.34 -13.67 28.29
CA MET A 611 -8.40 -14.65 27.21
C MET A 611 -7.04 -14.88 26.53
N VAL A 612 -6.26 -13.81 26.29
CA VAL A 612 -4.91 -13.92 25.72
C VAL A 612 -3.98 -14.68 26.68
N GLU A 613 -4.02 -14.36 27.98
CA GLU A 613 -3.23 -15.03 29.01
C GLU A 613 -3.59 -16.51 29.14
N ASP A 614 -4.89 -16.83 29.20
CA ASP A 614 -5.40 -18.18 29.35
C ASP A 614 -4.99 -19.04 28.16
N THR A 615 -5.18 -18.55 26.93
CA THR A 615 -4.79 -19.27 25.70
C THR A 615 -3.29 -19.57 25.68
N LEU A 616 -2.45 -18.62 26.07
CA LEU A 616 -1.00 -18.80 26.17
C LEU A 616 -0.60 -19.80 27.29
N THR A 617 -1.25 -19.71 28.44
CA THR A 617 -0.95 -20.56 29.60
C THR A 617 -1.40 -22.00 29.39
N GLU A 618 -2.58 -22.20 28.81
CA GLU A 618 -3.16 -23.52 28.55
C GLU A 618 -2.42 -24.26 27.44
N HIS A 619 -2.14 -23.59 26.31
CA HIS A 619 -1.60 -24.27 25.13
C HIS A 619 -0.08 -24.16 24.97
N ALA A 620 0.55 -23.10 25.46
CA ALA A 620 2.00 -22.91 25.36
C ALA A 620 2.72 -23.02 26.72
N HIS A 621 1.98 -23.25 27.81
CA HIS A 621 2.51 -23.31 29.17
C HIS A 621 3.33 -22.07 29.55
N THR A 622 2.92 -20.91 29.01
CA THR A 622 3.62 -19.63 29.20
C THR A 622 3.70 -19.28 30.69
N LYS A 623 4.90 -18.91 31.13
CA LYS A 623 5.15 -18.40 32.49
C LYS A 623 5.58 -16.94 32.43
N PRO A 624 5.42 -16.17 33.53
CA PRO A 624 5.89 -14.80 33.58
C PRO A 624 7.40 -14.67 33.32
N LEU A 625 7.79 -13.64 32.57
CA LEU A 625 9.18 -13.24 32.42
C LEU A 625 9.65 -12.51 33.70
N PRO A 626 10.80 -12.86 34.28
CA PRO A 626 11.34 -12.16 35.46
C PRO A 626 11.55 -10.66 35.19
N PRO A 627 11.26 -9.76 36.15
CA PRO A 627 11.41 -8.30 35.95
C PRO A 627 12.81 -7.86 35.51
N ASN A 628 13.86 -8.56 35.94
CA ASN A 628 15.25 -8.26 35.55
C ASN A 628 15.59 -8.65 34.10
N GLN A 629 14.71 -9.35 33.39
CA GLN A 629 14.84 -9.70 31.98
C GLN A 629 14.05 -8.74 31.06
N LEU A 630 13.30 -7.79 31.63
CA LEU A 630 12.67 -6.69 30.89
C LEU A 630 13.70 -5.58 30.62
N VAL A 631 14.69 -5.88 29.79
CA VAL A 631 15.79 -4.98 29.47
C VAL A 631 15.49 -4.22 28.18
N PHE A 632 15.59 -2.89 28.23
CA PHE A 632 15.57 -2.02 27.07
C PHE A 632 16.99 -1.62 26.71
N PHE A 633 17.31 -1.60 25.42
CA PHE A 633 18.62 -1.14 24.96
C PHE A 633 18.77 0.36 25.16
N ARG A 634 20.00 0.73 25.47
CA ARG A 634 20.42 2.11 25.68
C ARG A 634 20.81 2.73 24.35
N GLU A 635 20.73 4.07 24.32
CA GLU A 635 21.35 4.85 23.27
C GLU A 635 22.81 5.16 23.64
N VAL A 636 23.69 5.21 22.65
CA VAL A 636 25.10 5.57 22.85
C VAL A 636 25.21 7.04 23.26
N GLN A 637 25.87 7.29 24.38
CA GLN A 637 26.21 8.65 24.81
C GLN A 637 27.42 9.15 24.01
N MET A 638 27.22 10.18 23.19
CA MET A 638 28.29 10.80 22.41
C MET A 638 29.19 11.68 23.31
N PRO A 639 30.53 11.61 23.16
CA PRO A 639 31.46 12.49 23.87
C PRO A 639 31.37 13.94 23.38
N ASP A 640 31.63 14.90 24.29
CA ASP A 640 31.62 16.32 23.97
C ASP A 640 32.76 16.67 22.98
N GLY A 641 32.41 17.27 21.84
CA GLY A 641 33.38 17.83 20.89
C GLY A 641 34.05 16.84 19.93
N GLU A 642 33.67 15.56 19.91
CA GLU A 642 34.23 14.56 18.98
C GLU A 642 33.23 14.07 17.91
N SER A 643 33.76 13.77 16.72
CA SER A 643 33.04 13.06 15.64
C SER A 643 33.47 11.59 15.61
N ARG A 644 32.53 10.65 15.75
CA ARG A 644 32.80 9.22 15.62
C ARG A 644 32.52 8.76 14.18
N THR A 645 33.54 8.22 13.50
CA THR A 645 33.40 7.54 12.21
C THR A 645 33.34 6.03 12.41
N ASP A 646 32.55 5.35 11.59
CA ASP A 646 32.41 3.89 11.62
C ASP A 646 33.69 3.22 11.08
N PRO A 647 34.38 2.37 11.86
CA PRO A 647 35.57 1.66 11.39
C PRO A 647 35.31 0.73 10.18
N HIS A 648 34.06 0.34 9.92
CA HIS A 648 33.70 -0.51 8.79
C HIS A 648 33.46 0.23 7.47
N THR A 649 33.53 1.56 7.46
CA THR A 649 33.38 2.36 6.21
C THR A 649 34.66 2.53 5.40
N HIS A 650 35.78 1.94 5.84
CA HIS A 650 37.09 2.10 5.19
C HIS A 650 37.43 1.09 4.07
N THR A 651 36.53 0.19 3.66
CA THR A 651 36.85 -0.83 2.62
C THR A 651 36.30 -0.59 1.22
N HIS A 652 35.76 0.60 0.92
CA HIS A 652 35.53 1.00 -0.48
C HIS A 652 36.35 2.24 -0.83
N THR A 653 37.66 2.01 -0.97
CA THR A 653 38.55 2.90 -1.72
C THR A 653 38.10 2.96 -3.18
N HIS A 654 37.93 4.20 -3.65
CA HIS A 654 37.94 4.63 -5.04
C HIS A 654 38.59 3.61 -6.00
N THR A 655 37.80 3.05 -6.90
CA THR A 655 38.28 2.66 -8.24
C THR A 655 37.13 2.76 -9.24
N HIS A 656 37.27 3.80 -10.07
CA HIS A 656 36.57 4.19 -11.30
C HIS A 656 35.14 4.74 -11.22
#